data_AF-A0A958JD49-F1
#
_entry.id   AF-A0A958JD49-F1
#
_cell.length_a   1.000
_cell.length_b   1.000
_cell.length_c   1.000
_cell.angle_alpha   90.00
_cell.angle_beta   90.00
_cell.angle_gamma   90.00
#
_symmetry.space_group_name_H-M   'P 1'
#
loop_
_entity.id
_entity.type
_entity.pdbx_description
1 polymer ?
#
loop_
_entity_poly.entity_id
_entity_poly.type
_entity_poly.pdbx_seq_one_letter_code
_entity_poly.pdbx_strand_id
1 'polypeptide(L)'
;MRCFRSFAALAAVLISCCTQTAFAEDRDFEFSLRADGKLECRSDTSLPYVSSEPLESALSLPKSITNSLELDKRIQRLGKKSHSQESVSKNSKRKSSRLKRRIRKLKSLSLKLSQRCRELAETVSPTNSVETLSGTLKVIITDRIDSSHHSDTYLQLASGAIIRLEGDLEALDLSGINSERVQITGRFLDTQSTEPSFQVQAVKRIVAGASQRTLQLDGTRKQTIGFFFVQVGNKPPACSSDTILQNMFRNQNSVNALFESSSFGNLSFMEDGDGDGNPDVFSRVYQIDGPTSGDHFLEWERKAKAAIGNEVLKRFDHVVYIFPTPPALGVDWAGRADLACMKSSWQCMAMLLECTPRVLSHELGHNVGFGHAWRDMNNDNVIDPSEEYADLSSPMGSGYDWNIPHFNGYHKFLAGWFTPFSGSVREIRKSGEYRLFANELHPENVDGVQLYKVYDSARHHWEYLSYRRNLGPWKLADEYRNGATFHVPTESFATQYMHTFRDGESHDDSLVSKTTFKQVSHTENSVVFQISIPNNPDTEAPTVSFLNFSLWDQPFEFTAGEMLPIEIQARDNDLVQKVVIKVNGNVVTQIPTAKSDKYEFVLDTSLLPAGESVVEAIAYDMWDNSKSLSARFLRKDTPQRSWHNAENPLDV
;
A
#
# COMPACT_ATOMS: atom_id res chain seq x y z
N MET A 1 -14.50 51.21 2.66
CA MET A 1 -13.30 50.33 2.72
C MET A 1 -13.18 49.45 3.97
N ARG A 2 -13.60 49.84 5.19
CA ARG A 2 -13.56 48.91 6.36
C ARG A 2 -14.72 47.89 6.46
N CYS A 3 -15.87 48.12 5.82
CA CYS A 3 -16.96 47.14 5.77
C CYS A 3 -16.72 45.98 4.77
N PHE A 4 -15.79 46.12 3.82
CA PHE A 4 -15.54 45.12 2.78
C PHE A 4 -14.75 43.91 3.31
N ARG A 5 -13.88 44.11 4.32
CA ARG A 5 -13.02 43.05 4.88
C ARG A 5 -13.76 42.10 5.82
N SER A 6 -14.81 42.55 6.50
CA SER A 6 -15.66 41.68 7.34
C SER A 6 -16.62 40.83 6.50
N PHE A 7 -16.96 41.26 5.29
CA PHE A 7 -17.79 40.51 4.35
C PHE A 7 -17.02 39.34 3.71
N ALA A 8 -15.73 39.53 3.40
CA ALA A 8 -14.87 38.47 2.85
C ALA A 8 -14.67 37.31 3.84
N ALA A 9 -14.53 37.59 5.13
CA ALA A 9 -14.39 36.55 6.16
C ALA A 9 -15.70 35.77 6.40
N LEU A 10 -16.86 36.43 6.30
CA LEU A 10 -18.16 35.77 6.40
C LEU A 10 -18.47 34.93 5.15
N ALA A 11 -18.08 35.42 3.97
CA ALA A 11 -18.17 34.69 2.72
C ALA A 11 -17.27 33.44 2.74
N ALA A 12 -16.04 33.53 3.27
CA ALA A 12 -15.14 32.39 3.41
C ALA A 12 -15.69 31.29 4.35
N VAL A 13 -16.34 31.67 5.45
CA VAL A 13 -16.97 30.71 6.37
C VAL A 13 -18.22 30.07 5.76
N LEU A 14 -19.02 30.84 5.01
CA LEU A 14 -20.20 30.31 4.31
C LEU A 14 -19.84 29.42 3.12
N ILE A 15 -18.76 29.75 2.40
CA ILE A 15 -18.19 28.89 1.34
C ILE A 15 -17.67 27.59 1.97
N SER A 16 -16.95 27.66 3.10
CA SER A 16 -16.43 26.49 3.82
C SER A 16 -17.55 25.56 4.34
N CYS A 17 -18.67 26.09 4.80
CA CYS A 17 -19.82 25.28 5.23
C CYS A 17 -20.56 24.64 4.05
N CYS A 18 -20.68 25.32 2.89
CA CYS A 18 -21.29 24.72 1.70
C CYS A 18 -20.37 23.70 1.02
N THR A 19 -19.05 23.87 1.07
CA THR A 19 -18.09 22.88 0.54
C THR A 19 -18.06 21.61 1.38
N GLN A 20 -18.30 21.68 2.70
CA GLN A 20 -18.39 20.50 3.55
C GLN A 20 -19.61 19.62 3.25
N THR A 21 -20.74 20.22 2.82
CA THR A 21 -21.87 19.46 2.29
C THR A 21 -21.63 18.95 0.87
N ALA A 22 -20.87 19.68 0.04
CA ALA A 22 -20.53 19.24 -1.33
C ALA A 22 -19.59 18.02 -1.36
N PHE A 23 -18.63 17.93 -0.44
CA PHE A 23 -17.74 16.75 -0.31
C PHE A 23 -18.47 15.48 0.15
N ALA A 24 -19.67 15.60 0.73
CA ALA A 24 -20.46 14.46 1.14
C ALA A 24 -21.33 13.88 0.01
N GLU A 25 -21.53 14.60 -1.11
CA GLU A 25 -22.50 14.21 -2.15
C GLU A 25 -22.00 14.30 -3.61
N ASP A 26 -20.75 14.70 -3.84
CA ASP A 26 -20.06 14.68 -5.15
C ASP A 26 -20.84 15.37 -6.31
N ARG A 27 -21.14 16.67 -6.15
CA ARG A 27 -21.84 17.47 -7.19
C ARG A 27 -21.22 18.85 -7.40
N ASP A 28 -21.32 19.35 -8.64
CA ASP A 28 -20.94 20.70 -9.04
C ASP A 28 -22.01 21.75 -8.67
N PHE A 29 -21.56 22.88 -8.13
CA PHE A 29 -22.43 23.98 -7.70
C PHE A 29 -21.95 25.34 -8.25
N GLU A 30 -22.90 26.18 -8.66
CA GLU A 30 -22.66 27.55 -9.09
C GLU A 30 -23.17 28.56 -8.03
N PHE A 31 -22.35 29.57 -7.73
CA PHE A 31 -22.65 30.58 -6.71
C PHE A 31 -22.98 31.93 -7.35
N SER A 32 -24.11 32.52 -6.96
CA SER A 32 -24.44 33.89 -7.37
C SER A 32 -24.88 34.76 -6.19
N LEU A 33 -24.47 36.03 -6.19
CA LEU A 33 -24.85 37.00 -5.17
C LEU A 33 -26.01 37.85 -5.71
N ARG A 34 -27.16 37.79 -5.05
CA ARG A 34 -28.33 38.59 -5.42
C ARG A 34 -28.15 40.06 -5.04
N ALA A 35 -28.88 40.92 -5.73
CA ALA A 35 -28.88 42.37 -5.49
C ALA A 35 -29.38 42.77 -4.07
N ASP A 36 -30.09 41.90 -3.36
CA ASP A 36 -30.50 42.11 -1.96
C ASP A 36 -29.43 41.67 -0.93
N GLY A 37 -28.26 41.21 -1.40
CA GLY A 37 -27.11 40.83 -0.58
C GLY A 37 -27.14 39.40 -0.06
N LYS A 38 -28.04 38.54 -0.57
CA LYS A 38 -28.07 37.11 -0.24
C LYS A 38 -27.28 36.29 -1.26
N LEU A 39 -26.53 35.30 -0.76
CA LEU A 39 -25.82 34.33 -1.58
C LEU A 39 -26.78 33.18 -1.92
N GLU A 40 -26.91 32.82 -3.20
CA GLU A 40 -27.70 31.70 -3.68
C GLU A 40 -26.76 30.64 -4.26
N CYS A 41 -26.98 29.36 -3.90
CA CYS A 41 -26.22 28.21 -4.37
C CYS A 41 -27.16 27.31 -5.18
N ARG A 42 -26.78 26.92 -6.40
CA ARG A 42 -27.59 26.06 -7.27
C ARG A 42 -26.77 24.85 -7.76
N SER A 43 -27.36 23.66 -7.69
CA SER A 43 -26.86 22.46 -8.37
C SER A 43 -27.54 22.31 -9.73
N ASP A 44 -26.86 21.71 -10.71
CA ASP A 44 -27.23 21.70 -12.14
C ASP A 44 -28.46 20.83 -12.53
N THR A 45 -29.33 20.48 -11.58
CA THR A 45 -30.58 19.75 -11.87
C THR A 45 -31.79 20.65 -11.67
N SER A 46 -32.62 20.77 -12.70
CA SER A 46 -33.69 21.75 -12.90
C SER A 46 -34.95 21.62 -12.02
N LEU A 47 -34.84 21.27 -10.74
CA LEU A 47 -35.97 21.30 -9.80
C LEU A 47 -35.56 21.91 -8.44
N PRO A 48 -36.35 22.84 -7.88
CA PRO A 48 -36.01 23.48 -6.61
C PRO A 48 -36.26 22.55 -5.43
N TYR A 49 -35.22 22.27 -4.64
CA TYR A 49 -35.33 21.65 -3.33
C TYR A 49 -35.73 22.72 -2.29
N VAL A 50 -36.87 22.52 -1.61
CA VAL A 50 -37.32 23.36 -0.50
C VAL A 50 -37.18 22.54 0.79
N SER A 51 -36.08 22.77 1.52
CA SER A 51 -35.97 22.35 2.92
C SER A 51 -36.69 23.37 3.81
N SER A 52 -37.58 22.89 4.69
CA SER A 52 -38.40 23.68 5.59
C SER A 52 -37.84 23.78 7.03
N GLU A 53 -36.59 23.40 7.28
CA GLU A 53 -36.00 23.53 8.62
C GLU A 53 -34.91 24.61 8.72
N PRO A 54 -34.89 25.42 9.80
CA PRO A 54 -33.88 26.44 9.99
C PRO A 54 -32.52 25.82 10.35
N LEU A 55 -31.48 26.28 9.65
CA LEU A 55 -30.05 25.93 9.75
C LEU A 55 -29.40 26.00 11.16
N GLU A 56 -30.15 26.33 12.20
CA GLU A 56 -29.67 26.44 13.59
C GLU A 56 -29.62 25.08 14.33
N SER A 57 -30.21 24.01 13.79
CA SER A 57 -30.28 22.69 14.45
C SER A 57 -29.13 21.72 14.14
N ALA A 58 -28.33 21.95 13.09
CA ALA A 58 -27.40 20.93 12.58
C ALA A 58 -25.93 21.08 13.03
N LEU A 59 -25.52 22.19 13.66
CA LEU A 59 -24.14 22.38 14.09
C LEU A 59 -24.08 23.04 15.48
N SER A 60 -23.48 22.34 16.45
CA SER A 60 -23.17 22.90 17.77
C SER A 60 -22.02 23.92 17.64
N LEU A 61 -22.34 25.11 17.15
CA LEU A 61 -21.38 26.20 17.13
C LEU A 61 -20.93 26.54 18.56
N PRO A 62 -19.63 26.74 18.82
CA PRO A 62 -19.16 27.17 20.13
C PRO A 62 -19.92 28.42 20.58
N LYS A 63 -20.42 28.42 21.84
CA LYS A 63 -21.22 29.51 22.43
C LYS A 63 -20.62 30.92 22.24
N SER A 64 -19.31 31.03 22.02
CA SER A 64 -18.61 32.28 21.74
C SER A 64 -18.99 32.91 20.39
N ILE A 65 -19.27 32.11 19.35
CA ILE A 65 -19.59 32.57 17.99
C ILE A 65 -21.05 33.03 17.90
N THR A 66 -21.98 32.26 18.46
CA THR A 66 -23.41 32.61 18.56
C THR A 66 -23.62 33.91 19.34
N ASN A 67 -22.88 34.11 20.43
CA ASN A 67 -22.89 35.36 21.19
C ASN A 67 -22.40 36.58 20.39
N SER A 68 -21.46 36.40 19.45
CA SER A 68 -20.95 37.48 18.60
C SER A 68 -21.99 37.96 17.57
N LEU A 69 -22.65 37.02 16.90
CA LEU A 69 -23.70 37.28 15.91
C LEU A 69 -24.91 37.98 16.54
N GLU A 70 -25.32 37.56 17.74
CA GLU A 70 -26.43 38.19 18.45
C GLU A 70 -26.08 39.62 18.91
N LEU A 71 -24.82 39.85 19.31
CA LEU A 71 -24.31 41.17 19.70
C LEU A 71 -24.34 42.16 18.51
N ASP A 72 -23.94 41.73 17.32
CA ASP A 72 -23.94 42.56 16.12
C ASP A 72 -25.36 42.89 15.64
N LYS A 73 -26.28 41.91 15.65
CA LYS A 73 -27.72 42.14 15.41
C LYS A 73 -28.27 43.19 16.39
N ARG A 74 -27.84 43.15 17.66
CA ARG A 74 -28.26 44.12 18.69
C ARG A 74 -27.67 45.52 18.44
N ILE A 75 -26.41 45.62 18.00
CA ILE A 75 -25.78 46.90 17.62
C ILE A 75 -26.50 47.54 16.44
N GLN A 76 -26.85 46.77 15.40
CA GLN A 76 -27.57 47.28 14.22
C GLN A 76 -28.97 47.80 14.56
N ARG A 77 -29.74 47.08 15.41
CA ARG A 77 -31.07 47.53 15.87
C ARG A 77 -30.98 48.85 16.67
N LEU A 78 -29.95 49.02 17.49
CA LEU A 78 -29.73 50.24 18.27
C LEU A 78 -29.27 51.42 17.41
N GLY A 79 -28.52 51.16 16.32
CA GLY A 79 -28.13 52.17 15.33
C GLY A 79 -29.32 52.74 14.55
N LYS A 80 -30.23 51.87 14.08
CA LYS A 80 -31.45 52.30 13.35
C LYS A 80 -32.37 53.17 14.21
N LYS A 81 -32.55 52.85 15.50
CA LYS A 81 -33.35 53.68 16.44
C LYS A 81 -32.74 55.06 16.73
N SER A 82 -31.45 55.27 16.47
CA SER A 82 -30.80 56.56 16.73
C SER A 82 -30.98 57.59 15.60
N HIS A 83 -31.44 57.16 14.41
CA HIS A 83 -31.64 58.03 13.24
C HIS A 83 -33.08 58.53 13.08
N SER A 84 -34.05 57.97 13.82
CA SER A 84 -35.48 58.27 13.62
C SER A 84 -36.09 59.26 14.63
N GLN A 85 -35.28 60.03 15.38
CA GLN A 85 -35.79 60.99 16.36
C GLN A 85 -34.94 62.28 16.39
N GLU A 86 -35.22 63.19 15.45
CA GLU A 86 -34.84 64.60 15.55
C GLU A 86 -36.09 65.48 15.67
N SER A 87 -36.66 65.52 16.88
CA SER A 87 -37.40 66.69 17.37
C SER A 87 -37.15 66.82 18.88
N VAL A 88 -36.86 68.04 19.31
CA VAL A 88 -35.98 68.34 20.45
C VAL A 88 -36.74 68.46 21.77
N SER A 89 -36.34 67.67 22.78
CA SER A 89 -36.53 68.01 24.20
C SER A 89 -35.25 67.71 24.99
N LYS A 90 -34.94 68.48 26.04
CA LYS A 90 -33.70 68.34 26.84
C LYS A 90 -33.51 66.92 27.42
N ASN A 91 -34.59 66.15 27.59
CA ASN A 91 -34.53 64.75 28.01
C ASN A 91 -34.03 63.79 26.90
N SER A 92 -34.17 64.14 25.62
CA SER A 92 -33.67 63.32 24.50
C SER A 92 -32.13 63.35 24.41
N LYS A 93 -31.49 64.49 24.72
CA LYS A 93 -30.01 64.60 24.72
C LYS A 93 -29.34 63.71 25.78
N ARG A 94 -29.94 63.57 26.97
CA ARG A 94 -29.46 62.64 28.02
C ARG A 94 -29.68 61.17 27.65
N LYS A 95 -30.80 60.82 27.00
CA LYS A 95 -31.04 59.45 26.51
C LYS A 95 -30.12 59.09 25.34
N SER A 96 -29.88 60.03 24.42
CA SER A 96 -28.97 59.87 23.28
C SER A 96 -27.52 59.67 23.71
N SER A 97 -27.02 60.42 24.70
CA SER A 97 -25.67 60.23 25.24
C SER A 97 -25.47 58.87 25.94
N ARG A 98 -26.46 58.39 26.71
CA ARG A 98 -26.43 57.04 27.29
C ARG A 98 -26.46 55.94 26.22
N LEU A 99 -27.25 56.12 25.16
CA LEU A 99 -27.29 55.18 24.03
C LEU A 99 -25.96 55.16 23.26
N LYS A 100 -25.37 56.32 22.96
CA LYS A 100 -24.05 56.43 22.33
C LYS A 100 -22.96 55.75 23.18
N ARG A 101 -22.99 55.90 24.52
CA ARG A 101 -22.05 55.23 25.43
C ARG A 101 -22.23 53.70 25.42
N ARG A 102 -23.48 53.21 25.39
CA ARG A 102 -23.77 51.77 25.23
C ARG A 102 -23.27 51.23 23.90
N ILE A 103 -23.51 51.94 22.78
CA ILE A 103 -23.02 51.52 21.45
C ILE A 103 -21.49 51.47 21.42
N ARG A 104 -20.79 52.46 22.00
CA ARG A 104 -19.31 52.41 22.09
C ARG A 104 -18.82 51.22 22.91
N LYS A 105 -19.46 50.92 24.05
CA LYS A 105 -19.10 49.77 24.90
C LYS A 105 -19.32 48.45 24.15
N LEU A 106 -20.42 48.32 23.41
CA LEU A 106 -20.73 47.12 22.61
C LEU A 106 -19.77 46.97 21.43
N LYS A 107 -19.40 48.06 20.73
CA LYS A 107 -18.38 48.03 19.67
C LYS A 107 -17.00 47.63 20.19
N SER A 108 -16.62 48.12 21.37
CA SER A 108 -15.37 47.72 22.03
C SER A 108 -15.39 46.25 22.44
N LEU A 109 -16.53 45.74 22.91
CA LEU A 109 -16.68 44.33 23.26
C LEU A 109 -16.60 43.43 22.02
N SER A 110 -17.29 43.80 20.94
CA SER A 110 -17.22 43.12 19.64
C SER A 110 -15.78 43.08 19.10
N LEU A 111 -15.05 44.20 19.14
CA LEU A 111 -13.65 44.25 18.70
C LEU A 111 -12.73 43.33 19.54
N LYS A 112 -12.91 43.31 20.87
CA LYS A 112 -12.17 42.40 21.76
C LYS A 112 -12.49 40.94 21.50
N LEU A 113 -13.77 40.63 21.22
CA LEU A 113 -14.20 39.27 20.88
C LEU A 113 -13.58 38.82 19.55
N SER A 114 -13.63 39.67 18.51
CA SER A 114 -13.00 39.40 17.22
C SER A 114 -11.49 39.28 17.30
N GLN A 115 -10.84 40.02 18.21
CA GLN A 115 -9.40 39.87 18.45
C GLN A 115 -9.08 38.54 19.12
N ARG A 116 -9.87 38.13 20.14
CA ARG A 116 -9.68 36.85 20.81
C ARG A 116 -10.00 35.64 19.91
N CYS A 117 -10.96 35.77 19.00
CA CYS A 117 -11.19 34.75 17.97
C CYS A 117 -10.03 34.64 16.97
N ARG A 118 -9.32 35.74 16.68
CA ARG A 118 -8.09 35.70 15.86
C ARG A 118 -6.93 35.06 16.60
N GLU A 119 -6.71 35.44 17.86
CA GLU A 119 -5.68 34.82 18.71
C GLU A 119 -5.94 33.30 18.89
N LEU A 120 -7.21 32.88 19.00
CA LEU A 120 -7.60 31.46 19.02
C LEU A 120 -7.44 30.77 17.66
N ALA A 121 -7.69 31.46 16.54
CA ALA A 121 -7.47 30.90 15.22
C ALA A 121 -5.96 30.75 14.90
N GLU A 122 -5.12 31.70 15.35
CA GLU A 122 -3.67 31.64 15.20
C GLU A 122 -3.01 30.57 16.07
N THR A 123 -3.64 30.18 17.18
CA THR A 123 -3.17 29.06 18.03
C THR A 123 -3.66 27.69 17.57
N VAL A 124 -4.59 27.63 16.62
CA VAL A 124 -5.17 26.38 16.06
C VAL A 124 -4.80 26.22 14.58
N SER A 125 -3.93 27.06 14.02
CA SER A 125 -3.34 26.73 12.71
C SER A 125 -2.60 25.40 12.86
N PRO A 126 -3.01 24.34 12.12
CA PRO A 126 -2.25 23.10 12.10
C PRO A 126 -0.83 23.48 11.74
N THR A 127 0.11 23.11 12.60
CA THR A 127 1.52 23.39 12.37
C THR A 127 1.87 22.70 11.05
N ASN A 128 2.06 23.49 9.99
CA ASN A 128 2.60 23.05 8.70
C ASN A 128 4.07 22.59 8.82
N SER A 129 4.53 22.24 10.03
CA SER A 129 5.85 21.68 10.25
C SER A 129 5.90 20.32 9.59
N VAL A 130 6.87 20.15 8.71
CA VAL A 130 7.27 18.84 8.24
C VAL A 130 7.83 18.08 9.45
N GLU A 131 7.26 16.91 9.71
CA GLU A 131 7.65 16.01 10.78
C GLU A 131 8.26 14.74 10.20
N THR A 132 9.06 14.07 11.01
CA THR A 132 9.64 12.77 10.67
C THR A 132 9.20 11.75 11.70
N LEU A 133 8.48 10.72 11.24
CA LEU A 133 7.99 9.62 12.06
C LEU A 133 8.80 8.36 11.78
N SER A 134 8.83 7.45 12.75
CA SER A 134 9.48 6.14 12.58
C SER A 134 8.60 5.05 13.15
N GLY A 135 8.41 4.00 12.38
CA GLY A 135 7.51 2.91 12.72
C GLY A 135 7.65 1.75 11.76
N THR A 136 6.71 0.81 11.84
CA THR A 136 6.58 -0.32 10.93
C THR A 136 5.49 -0.01 9.92
N LEU A 137 5.78 -0.15 8.63
CA LEU A 137 4.77 0.02 7.59
C LEU A 137 3.78 -1.14 7.63
N LYS A 138 2.49 -0.85 7.56
CA LYS A 138 1.41 -1.82 7.42
C LYS A 138 0.59 -1.47 6.20
N VAL A 139 0.48 -2.37 5.24
CA VAL A 139 -0.53 -2.25 4.18
C VAL A 139 -1.67 -3.18 4.53
N ILE A 140 -2.86 -2.61 4.68
CA ILE A 140 -4.10 -3.35 4.93
C ILE A 140 -4.89 -3.31 3.63
N ILE A 141 -5.25 -4.48 3.13
CA ILE A 141 -6.13 -4.60 1.98
C ILE A 141 -7.56 -4.79 2.46
N THR A 142 -8.48 -4.07 1.83
CA THR A 142 -9.91 -4.16 2.09
C THR A 142 -10.63 -4.77 0.90
N ASP A 143 -11.32 -5.89 1.11
CA ASP A 143 -12.18 -6.52 0.10
C ASP A 143 -13.59 -5.94 0.15
N ARG A 144 -13.85 -4.89 -0.65
CA ARG A 144 -15.19 -4.32 -0.80
C ARG A 144 -16.02 -5.12 -1.80
N ILE A 145 -17.25 -5.43 -1.41
CA ILE A 145 -18.29 -6.12 -2.19
C ILE A 145 -18.65 -5.33 -3.46
N ASP A 146 -18.49 -4.01 -3.45
CA ASP A 146 -18.77 -3.15 -4.60
C ASP A 146 -17.65 -3.13 -5.67
N SER A 147 -16.65 -4.01 -5.54
CA SER A 147 -15.48 -4.11 -6.42
C SER A 147 -14.59 -2.86 -6.47
N SER A 148 -14.74 -1.93 -5.52
CA SER A 148 -13.82 -0.80 -5.41
C SER A 148 -12.57 -1.19 -4.63
N HIS A 149 -11.42 -1.12 -5.30
CA HIS A 149 -10.12 -1.36 -4.67
C HIS A 149 -9.85 -0.32 -3.61
N HIS A 150 -9.57 -0.77 -2.39
CA HIS A 150 -9.08 0.11 -1.35
C HIS A 150 -7.97 -0.56 -0.53
N SER A 151 -6.73 -0.29 -0.90
CA SER A 151 -5.58 -0.55 -0.03
C SER A 151 -5.28 0.70 0.79
N ASP A 152 -5.30 0.54 2.12
CA ASP A 152 -4.88 1.59 3.03
C ASP A 152 -3.48 1.27 3.54
N THR A 153 -2.60 2.27 3.47
CA THR A 153 -1.27 2.17 4.04
C THR A 153 -1.26 2.88 5.39
N TYR A 154 -0.66 2.24 6.38
CA TYR A 154 -0.52 2.75 7.74
C TYR A 154 0.92 2.68 8.20
N LEU A 155 1.29 3.57 9.13
CA LEU A 155 2.50 3.45 9.93
C LEU A 155 2.12 3.10 11.37
N GLN A 156 2.60 1.96 11.85
CA GLN A 156 2.52 1.60 13.26
C GLN A 156 3.76 2.10 14.01
N LEU A 157 3.57 3.05 14.91
CA LEU A 157 4.64 3.58 15.74
C LEU A 157 5.04 2.58 16.84
N ALA A 158 6.24 2.76 17.42
CA ALA A 158 6.70 1.94 18.55
C ALA A 158 5.79 2.01 19.79
N SER A 159 4.99 3.08 19.92
CA SER A 159 3.96 3.21 20.95
C SER A 159 2.74 2.30 20.72
N GLY A 160 2.63 1.67 19.54
CA GLY A 160 1.47 0.94 19.08
C GLY A 160 0.41 1.80 18.39
N ALA A 161 0.59 3.13 18.34
CA ALA A 161 -0.29 4.03 17.59
C ALA A 161 -0.21 3.72 16.08
N ILE A 162 -1.36 3.78 15.40
CA ILE A 162 -1.48 3.55 13.96
C ILE A 162 -1.85 4.89 13.32
N ILE A 163 -1.15 5.25 12.25
CA ILE A 163 -1.35 6.49 11.49
C ILE A 163 -1.62 6.13 10.05
N ARG A 164 -2.72 6.62 9.47
CA ARG A 164 -3.02 6.43 8.04
C ARG A 164 -2.07 7.28 7.21
N LEU A 165 -1.46 6.69 6.20
CA LEU A 165 -0.58 7.37 5.27
C LEU A 165 -1.39 7.82 4.06
N GLU A 166 -1.22 9.08 3.67
CA GLU A 166 -1.86 9.69 2.51
C GLU A 166 -0.82 10.30 1.58
N GLY A 167 -1.20 10.53 0.31
CA GLY A 167 -0.36 11.12 -0.72
C GLY A 167 -0.16 10.18 -1.89
N ASP A 168 0.79 10.54 -2.77
CA ASP A 168 1.22 9.70 -3.88
C ASP A 168 2.17 8.61 -3.36
N LEU A 169 1.58 7.62 -2.69
CA LEU A 169 2.33 6.50 -2.10
C LEU A 169 2.90 5.56 -3.18
N GLU A 170 2.31 5.58 -4.39
CA GLU A 170 2.80 4.84 -5.55
C GLU A 170 4.17 5.37 -5.99
N ALA A 171 4.31 6.70 -6.11
CA ALA A 171 5.59 7.34 -6.42
C ALA A 171 6.69 7.10 -5.36
N LEU A 172 6.32 6.66 -4.15
CA LEU A 172 7.26 6.40 -3.05
C LEU A 172 7.79 4.96 -3.02
N ASP A 173 7.36 4.10 -3.96
CA ASP A 173 7.76 2.70 -4.10
C ASP A 173 7.74 1.94 -2.76
N LEU A 174 6.56 1.88 -2.15
CA LEU A 174 6.36 1.07 -0.94
C LEU A 174 6.37 -0.44 -1.22
N SER A 175 6.64 -0.84 -2.46
CA SER A 175 6.69 -2.24 -2.86
C SER A 175 7.82 -2.96 -2.11
N GLY A 176 7.44 -4.03 -1.43
CA GLY A 176 8.38 -4.87 -0.68
C GLY A 176 8.94 -4.27 0.61
N ILE A 177 8.48 -3.10 1.09
CA ILE A 177 8.79 -2.58 2.45
C ILE A 177 7.66 -2.80 3.45
N ASN A 178 6.59 -3.46 3.03
CA ASN A 178 5.52 -3.78 3.95
C ASN A 178 6.05 -4.63 5.10
N SER A 179 5.65 -4.29 6.31
CA SER A 179 6.15 -4.83 7.57
C SER A 179 7.63 -4.55 7.88
N GLU A 180 8.31 -3.72 7.10
CA GLU A 180 9.65 -3.21 7.43
C GLU A 180 9.56 -1.96 8.33
N ARG A 181 10.64 -1.70 9.05
CA ARG A 181 10.80 -0.44 9.78
C ARG A 181 11.21 0.67 8.80
N VAL A 182 10.43 1.74 8.79
CA VAL A 182 10.64 2.89 7.93
C VAL A 182 10.66 4.18 8.75
N GLN A 183 11.35 5.16 8.19
CA GLN A 183 11.28 6.56 8.60
C GLN A 183 10.53 7.30 7.51
N ILE A 184 9.41 7.92 7.84
CA ILE A 184 8.62 8.72 6.89
C ILE A 184 8.72 10.19 7.27
N THR A 185 8.80 11.05 6.26
CA THR A 185 8.80 12.50 6.44
C THR A 185 7.58 13.08 5.74
N GLY A 186 6.88 14.01 6.37
CA GLY A 186 5.60 14.51 5.87
C GLY A 186 4.91 15.45 6.86
N ARG A 187 3.58 15.54 6.77
CA ARG A 187 2.78 16.41 7.65
C ARG A 187 1.48 15.74 8.06
N PHE A 188 1.03 15.96 9.28
CA PHE A 188 -0.32 15.53 9.69
C PHE A 188 -1.39 16.34 8.94
N LEU A 189 -2.39 15.62 8.42
CA LEU A 189 -3.59 16.22 7.83
C LEU A 189 -4.70 16.34 8.88
N ASP A 190 -4.84 15.32 9.71
CA ASP A 190 -5.75 15.32 10.86
C ASP A 190 -5.07 14.65 12.07
N THR A 191 -5.01 15.36 13.20
CA THR A 191 -4.48 14.88 14.48
C THR A 191 -5.56 14.60 15.52
N GLN A 192 -6.81 15.00 15.25
CA GLN A 192 -7.93 14.90 16.19
C GLN A 192 -8.88 13.76 15.86
N SER A 193 -8.81 13.23 14.63
CA SER A 193 -9.50 11.99 14.26
C SER A 193 -9.05 10.80 15.12
N THR A 194 -9.95 9.83 15.29
CA THR A 194 -9.63 8.50 15.84
C THR A 194 -8.64 7.73 14.96
N GLU A 195 -8.55 8.13 13.69
CA GLU A 195 -7.59 7.67 12.70
C GLU A 195 -6.81 8.88 12.19
N PRO A 196 -5.71 9.28 12.87
CA PRO A 196 -4.91 10.39 12.41
C PRO A 196 -4.28 10.06 11.06
N SER A 197 -4.27 11.03 10.15
CA SER A 197 -3.69 10.84 8.82
C SER A 197 -2.49 11.75 8.57
N PHE A 198 -1.55 11.23 7.78
CA PHE A 198 -0.24 11.82 7.56
C PHE A 198 0.11 11.80 6.09
N GLN A 199 0.23 13.00 5.50
CA GLN A 199 0.65 13.14 4.11
C GLN A 199 2.15 12.90 3.99
N VAL A 200 2.51 11.82 3.32
CA VAL A 200 3.90 11.40 3.13
C VAL A 200 4.54 12.20 2.01
N GLN A 201 5.77 12.66 2.23
CA GLN A 201 6.61 13.34 1.24
C GLN A 201 7.86 12.54 0.90
N ALA A 202 8.36 11.74 1.84
CA ALA A 202 9.52 10.89 1.63
C ALA A 202 9.46 9.66 2.55
N VAL A 203 9.96 8.53 2.07
CA VAL A 203 10.13 7.31 2.85
C VAL A 203 11.58 6.87 2.79
N LYS A 204 12.14 6.53 3.94
CA LYS A 204 13.49 5.98 4.09
C LYS A 204 13.39 4.65 4.83
N ARG A 205 13.84 3.56 4.19
CA ARG A 205 13.99 2.27 4.86
C ARG A 205 14.99 2.40 6.01
N ILE A 206 14.63 1.97 7.22
CA ILE A 206 15.57 1.85 8.32
C ILE A 206 16.13 0.42 8.21
N VAL A 207 17.08 0.25 7.28
CA VAL A 207 17.66 -1.07 6.97
C VAL A 207 18.41 -1.59 8.20
N ALA A 208 17.82 -2.52 8.93
CA ALA A 208 18.53 -3.32 9.91
C ALA A 208 19.19 -4.51 9.19
N GLY A 209 20.20 -4.26 8.34
CA GLY A 209 21.13 -5.27 7.79
C GLY A 209 20.56 -6.50 7.06
N ALA A 210 19.25 -6.65 6.89
CA ALA A 210 18.64 -7.78 6.20
C ALA A 210 18.43 -7.39 4.73
N SER A 211 19.20 -7.99 3.82
CA SER A 211 18.89 -7.96 2.39
C SER A 211 17.43 -8.29 2.17
N GLN A 212 16.77 -7.67 1.17
CA GLN A 212 15.43 -8.05 0.71
C GLN A 212 15.33 -9.58 0.65
N ARG A 213 14.79 -10.20 1.70
CA ARG A 213 14.43 -11.60 1.65
C ARG A 213 13.24 -11.59 0.73
N THR A 214 13.45 -11.99 -0.53
CA THR A 214 12.43 -12.75 -1.26
C THR A 214 11.84 -13.74 -0.24
N LEU A 215 10.53 -14.00 -0.28
CA LEU A 215 9.93 -15.10 0.48
C LEU A 215 10.54 -16.42 -0.05
N GLN A 216 11.82 -16.65 0.20
CA GLN A 216 12.42 -17.96 0.11
C GLN A 216 11.92 -18.66 1.36
N LEU A 217 10.72 -19.22 1.23
CA LEU A 217 10.23 -20.25 2.12
C LEU A 217 11.15 -21.45 1.86
N ASP A 218 12.23 -21.52 2.62
CA ASP A 218 13.16 -22.63 2.62
C ASP A 218 12.50 -23.83 3.31
N GLY A 219 11.87 -24.69 2.49
CA GLY A 219 11.21 -25.92 2.94
C GLY A 219 9.78 -25.72 3.43
N THR A 220 9.17 -26.84 3.86
CA THR A 220 7.80 -26.88 4.40
C THR A 220 7.67 -26.03 5.67
N ARG A 221 6.90 -24.95 5.59
CA ARG A 221 6.49 -24.16 6.77
C ARG A 221 5.09 -24.55 7.22
N LYS A 222 5.02 -25.07 8.44
CA LYS A 222 3.77 -25.15 9.19
C LYS A 222 3.62 -23.84 9.95
N GLN A 223 2.54 -23.11 9.69
CA GLN A 223 2.22 -21.85 10.37
C GLN A 223 1.18 -22.09 11.45
N THR A 224 1.38 -21.46 12.61
CA THR A 224 0.40 -21.47 13.69
C THR A 224 -0.68 -20.43 13.40
N ILE A 225 -1.95 -20.77 13.64
CA ILE A 225 -3.08 -19.88 13.34
C ILE A 225 -4.15 -19.98 14.42
N GLY A 226 -4.61 -18.84 14.94
CA GLY A 226 -5.67 -18.78 15.94
C GLY A 226 -6.92 -18.07 15.43
N PHE A 227 -8.11 -18.66 15.63
CA PHE A 227 -9.40 -18.08 15.25
C PHE A 227 -10.18 -17.61 16.48
N PHE A 228 -10.54 -16.33 16.51
CA PHE A 228 -11.18 -15.69 17.66
C PHE A 228 -12.52 -15.05 17.27
N PHE A 229 -13.58 -15.45 17.97
CA PHE A 229 -14.94 -14.99 17.67
C PHE A 229 -15.24 -13.71 18.44
N VAL A 230 -15.61 -12.65 17.74
CA VAL A 230 -15.82 -11.32 18.31
C VAL A 230 -17.26 -10.88 18.15
N GLN A 231 -17.89 -10.48 19.24
CA GLN A 231 -19.20 -9.84 19.25
C GLN A 231 -19.02 -8.33 19.43
N VAL A 232 -19.63 -7.55 18.53
CA VAL A 232 -19.62 -6.08 18.59
C VAL A 232 -20.97 -5.60 19.08
N GLY A 233 -21.01 -5.04 20.29
CA GLY A 233 -22.27 -4.72 20.96
C GLY A 233 -23.16 -5.96 21.14
N ASN A 234 -24.32 -5.98 20.50
CA ASN A 234 -25.25 -7.13 20.52
C ASN A 234 -25.23 -7.97 19.23
N LYS A 235 -24.27 -7.72 18.32
CA LYS A 235 -24.18 -8.39 17.03
C LYS A 235 -23.26 -9.62 17.16
N PRO A 236 -23.77 -10.84 16.99
CA PRO A 236 -22.95 -12.04 17.14
C PRO A 236 -21.95 -12.19 15.97
N PRO A 237 -20.87 -12.98 16.15
CA PRO A 237 -19.95 -13.35 15.08
C PRO A 237 -20.68 -13.97 13.87
N ALA A 238 -20.09 -13.84 12.67
CA ALA A 238 -20.68 -14.29 11.42
C ALA A 238 -20.93 -15.80 11.30
N CYS A 239 -20.18 -16.62 12.04
CA CYS A 239 -20.29 -18.08 11.98
C CYS A 239 -19.88 -18.74 13.30
N SER A 240 -19.94 -20.07 13.35
CA SER A 240 -19.52 -20.88 14.49
C SER A 240 -18.10 -21.41 14.34
N SER A 241 -17.52 -21.91 15.46
CA SER A 241 -16.26 -22.65 15.47
C SER A 241 -16.29 -23.87 14.54
N ASP A 242 -17.41 -24.59 14.49
CA ASP A 242 -17.54 -25.76 13.62
C ASP A 242 -17.44 -25.39 12.14
N THR A 243 -18.05 -24.28 11.71
CA THR A 243 -17.93 -23.79 10.33
C THR A 243 -16.47 -23.50 9.96
N ILE A 244 -15.74 -22.79 10.82
CA ILE A 244 -14.32 -22.49 10.61
C ILE A 244 -13.50 -23.78 10.56
N LEU A 245 -13.74 -24.70 11.48
CA LEU A 245 -13.00 -25.95 11.57
C LEU A 245 -13.19 -26.83 10.31
N GLN A 246 -14.41 -26.88 9.77
CA GLN A 246 -14.70 -27.55 8.50
C GLN A 246 -14.01 -26.85 7.32
N ASN A 247 -14.20 -25.55 7.19
CA ASN A 247 -13.70 -24.78 6.04
C ASN A 247 -12.18 -24.64 6.04
N MET A 248 -11.55 -24.51 7.20
CA MET A 248 -10.10 -24.32 7.33
C MET A 248 -9.33 -25.63 7.26
N PHE A 249 -9.79 -26.70 7.93
CA PHE A 249 -8.99 -27.90 8.13
C PHE A 249 -9.60 -29.20 7.61
N ARG A 250 -10.91 -29.44 7.84
CA ARG A 250 -11.47 -30.80 7.75
C ARG A 250 -12.13 -31.17 6.43
N ASN A 251 -12.65 -30.20 5.69
CA ASN A 251 -13.22 -30.48 4.37
C ASN A 251 -12.13 -30.91 3.38
N GLN A 252 -12.50 -31.72 2.38
CA GLN A 252 -11.55 -32.11 1.32
C GLN A 252 -11.03 -30.89 0.53
N ASN A 253 -11.87 -29.87 0.38
CA ASN A 253 -11.54 -28.57 -0.22
C ASN A 253 -11.27 -27.50 0.86
N SER A 254 -10.71 -27.89 2.00
CA SER A 254 -10.38 -26.95 3.07
C SER A 254 -9.31 -25.95 2.63
N VAL A 255 -9.30 -24.78 3.25
CA VAL A 255 -8.33 -23.72 2.95
C VAL A 255 -6.91 -24.19 3.22
N ASN A 256 -6.67 -24.96 4.29
CA ASN A 256 -5.36 -25.57 4.52
C ASN A 256 -4.93 -26.49 3.37
N ALA A 257 -5.82 -27.36 2.89
CA ALA A 257 -5.53 -28.24 1.75
C ALA A 257 -5.28 -27.45 0.45
N LEU A 258 -5.92 -26.30 0.26
CA LEU A 258 -5.67 -25.40 -0.87
C LEU A 258 -4.25 -24.84 -0.82
N PHE A 259 -3.83 -24.30 0.31
CA PHE A 259 -2.47 -23.77 0.49
C PHE A 259 -1.42 -24.88 0.39
N GLU A 260 -1.64 -26.03 1.01
CA GLU A 260 -0.73 -27.17 0.94
C GLU A 260 -0.56 -27.66 -0.50
N SER A 261 -1.66 -27.85 -1.23
CA SER A 261 -1.59 -28.32 -2.62
C SER A 261 -1.09 -27.26 -3.59
N SER A 262 -1.47 -25.98 -3.43
CA SER A 262 -1.02 -24.89 -4.31
C SER A 262 0.45 -24.58 -4.15
N SER A 263 0.98 -24.75 -2.93
CA SER A 263 2.37 -24.48 -2.55
C SER A 263 3.30 -25.70 -2.69
N PHE A 264 2.79 -26.83 -3.15
CA PHE A 264 3.56 -28.08 -3.27
C PHE A 264 4.11 -28.56 -1.90
N GLY A 265 3.30 -28.39 -0.85
CA GLY A 265 3.67 -28.74 0.52
C GLY A 265 4.61 -27.74 1.19
N ASN A 266 4.91 -26.59 0.58
CA ASN A 266 5.78 -25.57 1.18
C ASN A 266 5.07 -24.74 2.26
N LEU A 267 3.73 -24.67 2.24
CA LEU A 267 2.94 -23.92 3.20
C LEU A 267 1.71 -24.71 3.64
N SER A 268 1.54 -24.86 4.95
CA SER A 268 0.33 -25.38 5.59
C SER A 268 0.09 -24.67 6.92
N PHE A 269 -1.12 -24.75 7.44
CA PHE A 269 -1.50 -24.24 8.75
C PHE A 269 -1.74 -25.38 9.74
N MET A 270 -1.33 -25.18 10.99
CA MET A 270 -1.51 -26.15 12.05
C MET A 270 -2.92 -26.03 12.64
N GLU A 271 -3.65 -27.15 12.72
CA GLU A 271 -4.95 -27.19 13.42
C GLU A 271 -4.76 -26.95 14.92
N ASP A 272 -3.69 -27.52 15.51
CA ASP A 272 -3.25 -27.35 16.91
C ASP A 272 -1.78 -26.88 16.89
N GLY A 273 -1.60 -25.57 16.84
CA GLY A 273 -0.32 -24.88 16.78
C GLY A 273 0.35 -24.74 18.14
N ASP A 274 -0.41 -24.63 19.22
CA ASP A 274 0.14 -24.50 20.59
C ASP A 274 0.36 -25.85 21.31
N GLY A 275 -0.12 -26.94 20.72
CA GLY A 275 0.15 -28.32 21.14
C GLY A 275 -0.67 -28.77 22.34
N ASP A 276 -1.81 -28.13 22.62
CA ASP A 276 -2.65 -28.44 23.77
C ASP A 276 -3.61 -29.64 23.54
N GLY A 277 -3.61 -30.20 22.32
CA GLY A 277 -4.45 -31.32 21.91
C GLY A 277 -5.81 -30.92 21.35
N ASN A 278 -6.11 -29.62 21.24
CA ASN A 278 -7.35 -29.09 20.67
C ASN A 278 -7.05 -28.19 19.47
N PRO A 279 -8.01 -28.04 18.53
CA PRO A 279 -7.87 -27.06 17.47
C PRO A 279 -7.82 -25.63 18.02
N ASP A 280 -6.99 -24.77 17.42
CA ASP A 280 -6.87 -23.32 17.69
C ASP A 280 -8.06 -22.50 17.14
N VAL A 281 -9.26 -23.06 17.27
CA VAL A 281 -10.54 -22.45 16.91
C VAL A 281 -11.34 -22.21 18.20
N PHE A 282 -11.09 -21.06 18.83
CA PHE A 282 -11.59 -20.76 20.17
C PHE A 282 -13.09 -20.48 20.17
N SER A 283 -13.91 -21.42 20.62
CA SER A 283 -15.38 -21.26 20.71
C SER A 283 -15.87 -20.12 21.63
N ARG A 284 -14.98 -19.55 22.45
CA ARG A 284 -15.26 -18.39 23.28
C ARG A 284 -15.53 -17.16 22.42
N VAL A 285 -16.68 -16.51 22.67
CA VAL A 285 -17.01 -15.20 22.08
C VAL A 285 -16.47 -14.08 22.95
N TYR A 286 -15.64 -13.22 22.38
CA TYR A 286 -15.09 -12.03 23.01
C TYR A 286 -16.00 -10.84 22.74
N GLN A 287 -16.54 -10.25 23.82
CA GLN A 287 -17.42 -9.09 23.75
C GLN A 287 -16.58 -7.82 23.66
N ILE A 288 -16.87 -6.98 22.68
CA ILE A 288 -16.32 -5.63 22.59
C ILE A 288 -17.44 -4.60 22.49
N ASP A 289 -17.29 -3.49 23.22
CA ASP A 289 -18.11 -2.30 23.01
C ASP A 289 -17.63 -1.58 21.75
N GLY A 290 -18.50 -0.88 21.03
CA GLY A 290 -18.09 -0.07 19.88
C GLY A 290 -19.25 0.28 18.96
N PRO A 291 -19.02 1.10 17.94
CA PRO A 291 -20.00 1.35 16.90
C PRO A 291 -20.42 0.03 16.25
N THR A 292 -21.73 -0.17 16.08
CA THR A 292 -22.31 -1.35 15.40
C THR A 292 -22.77 -1.01 13.98
N SER A 293 -22.31 0.11 13.44
CA SER A 293 -22.66 0.63 12.12
C SER A 293 -21.49 1.47 11.60
N GLY A 294 -21.15 1.33 10.32
CA GLY A 294 -20.06 2.06 9.68
C GLY A 294 -18.72 1.36 9.82
N ASP A 295 -17.74 1.82 9.03
CA ASP A 295 -16.42 1.20 8.95
C ASP A 295 -15.53 1.64 10.13
N HIS A 296 -15.46 0.81 11.17
CA HIS A 296 -14.69 1.05 12.40
C HIS A 296 -13.68 -0.08 12.68
N PHE A 297 -13.16 -0.69 11.62
CA PHE A 297 -12.38 -1.93 11.71
C PHE A 297 -11.13 -1.81 12.60
N LEU A 298 -10.39 -0.69 12.56
CA LEU A 298 -9.22 -0.48 13.42
C LEU A 298 -9.60 -0.40 14.91
N GLU A 299 -10.74 0.23 15.23
CA GLU A 299 -11.23 0.28 16.60
C GLU A 299 -11.64 -1.11 17.08
N TRP A 300 -12.34 -1.87 16.22
CA TRP A 300 -12.75 -3.24 16.51
C TRP A 300 -11.55 -4.16 16.71
N GLU A 301 -10.55 -4.11 15.84
CA GLU A 301 -9.31 -4.89 15.95
C GLU A 301 -8.60 -4.59 17.28
N ARG A 302 -8.37 -3.31 17.59
CA ARG A 302 -7.71 -2.90 18.82
C ARG A 302 -8.44 -3.39 20.07
N LYS A 303 -9.77 -3.33 20.07
CA LYS A 303 -10.60 -3.79 21.19
C LYS A 303 -10.65 -5.31 21.29
N ALA A 304 -10.72 -6.03 20.17
CA ALA A 304 -10.64 -7.48 20.14
C ALA A 304 -9.29 -7.96 20.70
N LYS A 305 -8.19 -7.36 20.22
CA LYS A 305 -6.83 -7.60 20.73
C LYS A 305 -6.72 -7.39 22.23
N ALA A 306 -7.30 -6.30 22.75
CA ALA A 306 -7.32 -6.03 24.18
C ALA A 306 -8.17 -7.05 24.97
N ALA A 307 -9.31 -7.48 24.43
CA ALA A 307 -10.22 -8.44 25.05
C ALA A 307 -9.63 -9.87 25.10
N ILE A 308 -8.87 -10.26 24.09
CA ILE A 308 -8.22 -11.58 23.99
C ILE A 308 -6.92 -11.60 24.80
N GLY A 309 -6.13 -10.53 24.69
CA GLY A 309 -4.85 -10.37 25.38
C GLY A 309 -3.65 -10.75 24.52
N ASN A 310 -2.64 -9.88 24.49
CA ASN A 310 -1.46 -10.02 23.64
C ASN A 310 -0.68 -11.32 23.87
N GLU A 311 -0.64 -11.84 25.10
CA GLU A 311 0.11 -13.07 25.41
C GLU A 311 -0.54 -14.34 24.84
N VAL A 312 -1.86 -14.32 24.63
CA VAL A 312 -2.55 -15.40 23.90
C VAL A 312 -2.24 -15.27 22.42
N LEU A 313 -2.39 -14.07 21.87
CA LEU A 313 -2.21 -13.82 20.45
C LEU A 313 -0.78 -14.17 20.00
N LYS A 314 0.27 -13.74 20.70
CA LYS A 314 1.69 -13.97 20.34
C LYS A 314 2.09 -15.43 20.09
N ARG A 315 1.26 -16.41 20.43
CA ARG A 315 1.47 -17.83 20.16
C ARG A 315 1.27 -18.20 18.69
N PHE A 316 0.57 -17.35 17.94
CA PHE A 316 0.17 -17.63 16.56
C PHE A 316 0.88 -16.73 15.57
N ASP A 317 1.34 -17.31 14.46
CA ASP A 317 1.87 -16.56 13.32
C ASP A 317 0.73 -15.76 12.66
N HIS A 318 -0.46 -16.35 12.58
CA HIS A 318 -1.68 -15.75 12.03
C HIS A 318 -2.79 -15.65 13.07
N VAL A 319 -3.45 -14.49 13.14
CA VAL A 319 -4.63 -14.26 13.98
C VAL A 319 -5.80 -13.87 13.10
N VAL A 320 -6.88 -14.63 13.22
CA VAL A 320 -8.10 -14.40 12.45
C VAL A 320 -9.21 -14.03 13.41
N TYR A 321 -9.77 -12.84 13.23
CA TYR A 321 -10.95 -12.38 13.96
C TYR A 321 -12.21 -12.67 13.15
N ILE A 322 -13.18 -13.34 13.77
CA ILE A 322 -14.51 -13.57 13.19
C ILE A 322 -15.46 -12.53 13.75
N PHE A 323 -15.78 -11.52 12.95
CA PHE A 323 -16.68 -10.43 13.30
C PHE A 323 -18.12 -10.70 12.85
N PRO A 324 -19.10 -9.90 13.29
CA PRO A 324 -20.47 -9.96 12.78
C PRO A 324 -20.56 -9.70 11.28
N THR A 325 -21.62 -10.18 10.63
CA THR A 325 -21.77 -10.08 9.17
C THR A 325 -21.79 -8.63 8.65
N PRO A 326 -21.48 -8.38 7.37
CA PRO A 326 -21.45 -7.03 6.82
C PRO A 326 -22.77 -6.25 7.03
N PRO A 327 -23.97 -6.85 6.78
CA PRO A 327 -25.24 -6.19 7.08
C PRO A 327 -25.46 -5.88 8.56
N ALA A 328 -24.86 -6.66 9.48
CA ALA A 328 -25.00 -6.45 10.91
C ALA A 328 -24.18 -5.26 11.41
N LEU A 329 -23.07 -4.95 10.74
CA LEU A 329 -22.16 -3.85 11.02
C LEU A 329 -22.34 -2.65 10.08
N GLY A 330 -23.23 -2.74 9.09
CA GLY A 330 -23.45 -1.67 8.11
C GLY A 330 -22.19 -1.36 7.31
N VAL A 331 -21.45 -2.39 6.91
CA VAL A 331 -20.27 -2.31 6.04
C VAL A 331 -20.49 -3.12 4.78
N ASP A 332 -19.67 -2.85 3.77
CA ASP A 332 -19.77 -3.38 2.41
C ASP A 332 -18.57 -4.27 2.06
N TRP A 333 -17.87 -4.85 3.04
CA TRP A 333 -16.70 -5.70 2.81
C TRP A 333 -16.84 -7.05 3.54
N ALA A 334 -16.32 -8.12 2.93
CA ALA A 334 -16.44 -9.49 3.46
C ALA A 334 -15.25 -9.90 4.34
N GLY A 335 -14.07 -9.35 4.05
CA GLY A 335 -12.86 -9.57 4.81
C GLY A 335 -11.84 -8.42 4.68
N ARG A 336 -10.83 -8.48 5.54
CA ARG A 336 -9.63 -7.63 5.49
C ARG A 336 -8.43 -8.38 6.01
N ALA A 337 -7.25 -8.04 5.52
CA ALA A 337 -6.02 -8.65 6.02
C ALA A 337 -4.79 -7.75 5.89
N ASP A 338 -3.82 -8.00 6.76
CA ASP A 338 -2.46 -7.49 6.62
C ASP A 338 -1.82 -8.12 5.37
N LEU A 339 -1.30 -7.30 4.47
CA LEU A 339 -0.57 -7.77 3.28
C LEU A 339 0.86 -8.20 3.68
N ALA A 340 1.39 -9.27 3.07
CA ALA A 340 2.80 -9.69 3.10
C ALA A 340 3.50 -9.75 4.48
N CYS A 341 2.74 -9.96 5.56
CA CYS A 341 3.24 -9.89 6.94
C CYS A 341 4.13 -11.07 7.34
N MET A 342 4.09 -12.19 6.61
CA MET A 342 4.95 -13.36 6.85
C MET A 342 6.47 -13.09 6.72
N LYS A 343 6.85 -11.97 6.09
CA LYS A 343 8.27 -11.56 5.98
C LYS A 343 8.81 -10.94 7.26
N SER A 344 7.97 -10.70 8.25
CA SER A 344 8.29 -9.87 9.41
C SER A 344 8.25 -10.66 10.71
N SER A 345 8.86 -10.11 11.76
CA SER A 345 8.77 -10.68 13.12
C SER A 345 7.40 -10.42 13.79
N TRP A 346 6.40 -9.99 13.02
CA TRP A 346 5.09 -9.60 13.52
C TRP A 346 4.05 -10.63 13.13
N GLN A 347 3.03 -10.71 13.96
CA GLN A 347 1.85 -11.52 13.73
C GLN A 347 1.03 -10.97 12.56
N CYS A 348 0.67 -11.86 11.64
CA CYS A 348 -0.28 -11.61 10.57
C CYS A 348 -1.71 -11.56 11.09
N MET A 349 -2.53 -10.67 10.54
CA MET A 349 -3.91 -10.50 10.95
C MET A 349 -4.86 -10.61 9.76
N ALA A 350 -6.02 -11.21 9.99
CA ALA A 350 -7.18 -11.17 9.11
C ALA A 350 -8.47 -10.95 9.90
N MET A 351 -9.45 -10.29 9.28
CA MET A 351 -10.81 -10.08 9.78
C MET A 351 -11.78 -10.71 8.80
N LEU A 352 -12.69 -11.53 9.30
CA LEU A 352 -13.69 -12.23 8.49
C LEU A 352 -15.08 -11.86 8.97
N LEU A 353 -15.90 -11.34 8.05
CA LEU A 353 -17.32 -11.06 8.26
C LEU A 353 -18.18 -12.07 7.48
N GLU A 354 -17.56 -12.85 6.61
CA GLU A 354 -18.09 -14.04 5.99
C GLU A 354 -17.11 -15.21 6.16
N CYS A 355 -17.63 -16.37 6.57
CA CYS A 355 -16.78 -17.53 6.87
C CYS A 355 -16.77 -18.56 5.74
N THR A 356 -16.81 -18.12 4.48
CA THR A 356 -16.72 -19.03 3.33
C THR A 356 -15.28 -19.42 3.07
N PRO A 357 -15.00 -20.61 2.54
CA PRO A 357 -13.66 -20.99 2.13
C PRO A 357 -12.99 -19.94 1.23
N ARG A 358 -13.78 -19.30 0.33
CA ARG A 358 -13.32 -18.24 -0.58
C ARG A 358 -12.69 -17.09 0.21
N VAL A 359 -13.47 -16.44 1.07
CA VAL A 359 -13.01 -15.27 1.85
C VAL A 359 -11.85 -15.67 2.76
N LEU A 360 -11.93 -16.81 3.44
CA LEU A 360 -10.79 -17.30 4.26
C LEU A 360 -9.51 -17.44 3.43
N SER A 361 -9.57 -18.07 2.25
CA SER A 361 -8.39 -18.26 1.40
C SER A 361 -7.88 -16.95 0.79
N HIS A 362 -8.77 -16.01 0.52
CA HIS A 362 -8.47 -14.69 -0.01
C HIS A 362 -7.69 -13.85 1.02
N GLU A 363 -8.23 -13.74 2.24
CA GLU A 363 -7.60 -12.97 3.31
C GLU A 363 -6.26 -13.56 3.76
N LEU A 364 -6.17 -14.89 3.86
CA LEU A 364 -4.89 -15.53 4.13
C LEU A 364 -3.92 -15.40 2.94
N GLY A 365 -4.44 -15.25 1.72
CA GLY A 365 -3.69 -14.89 0.52
C GLY A 365 -2.97 -13.55 0.67
N HIS A 366 -3.64 -12.55 1.24
CA HIS A 366 -2.98 -11.28 1.57
C HIS A 366 -1.86 -11.45 2.58
N ASN A 367 -2.05 -12.25 3.65
CA ASN A 367 -0.98 -12.49 4.63
C ASN A 367 0.29 -13.08 4.00
N VAL A 368 0.15 -13.95 3.00
CA VAL A 368 1.29 -14.53 2.25
C VAL A 368 1.88 -13.57 1.20
N GLY A 369 1.26 -12.41 1.00
CA GLY A 369 1.76 -11.32 0.16
C GLY A 369 1.10 -11.21 -1.21
N PHE A 370 -0.08 -11.81 -1.40
CA PHE A 370 -0.81 -11.67 -2.66
C PHE A 370 -1.67 -10.41 -2.65
N GLY A 371 -1.61 -9.63 -3.72
CA GLY A 371 -2.67 -8.68 -4.05
C GLY A 371 -3.81 -9.38 -4.78
N HIS A 372 -4.87 -8.64 -5.09
CA HIS A 372 -6.02 -9.14 -5.84
C HIS A 372 -5.66 -9.67 -7.25
N ALA A 373 -6.56 -10.46 -7.82
CA ALA A 373 -6.47 -10.94 -9.19
C ALA A 373 -7.61 -10.32 -10.03
N TRP A 374 -7.21 -9.34 -10.83
CA TRP A 374 -8.04 -8.51 -11.70
C TRP A 374 -8.18 -9.14 -13.08
N ARG A 375 -9.07 -8.57 -13.89
CA ARG A 375 -9.14 -8.84 -15.32
C ARG A 375 -8.93 -7.55 -16.11
N ASP A 376 -8.12 -7.63 -17.17
CA ASP A 376 -7.88 -6.55 -18.14
C ASP A 376 -7.82 -7.18 -19.53
N MET A 377 -8.99 -7.40 -20.13
CA MET A 377 -9.08 -8.12 -21.42
C MET A 377 -8.71 -7.24 -22.62
N ASN A 378 -8.75 -5.91 -22.45
CA ASN A 378 -8.39 -4.89 -23.44
C ASN A 378 -6.91 -4.56 -23.42
N ASN A 379 -6.18 -4.95 -22.38
CA ASN A 379 -4.75 -4.79 -22.21
C ASN A 379 -4.29 -3.33 -22.23
N ASP A 380 -5.18 -2.38 -21.92
CA ASP A 380 -4.86 -0.96 -21.94
C ASP A 380 -4.23 -0.47 -20.63
N ASN A 381 -3.92 -1.40 -19.71
CA ASN A 381 -3.43 -1.15 -18.37
C ASN A 381 -4.41 -0.31 -17.53
N VAL A 382 -5.67 -0.16 -17.96
CA VAL A 382 -6.72 0.48 -17.18
C VAL A 382 -7.52 -0.60 -16.49
N ILE A 383 -7.52 -0.55 -15.16
CA ILE A 383 -8.36 -1.45 -14.37
C ILE A 383 -9.81 -1.00 -14.56
N ASP A 384 -10.60 -1.82 -15.23
CA ASP A 384 -12.04 -1.66 -15.22
C ASP A 384 -12.54 -1.90 -13.78
N PRO A 385 -13.20 -0.93 -13.12
CA PRO A 385 -13.56 -1.05 -11.70
C PRO A 385 -14.42 -2.28 -11.38
N SER A 386 -15.23 -2.77 -12.34
CA SER A 386 -16.02 -4.00 -12.17
C SER A 386 -15.19 -5.29 -12.24
N GLU A 387 -13.90 -5.21 -12.54
CA GLU A 387 -13.05 -6.34 -12.87
C GLU A 387 -12.01 -6.66 -11.79
N GLU A 388 -12.03 -5.98 -10.64
CA GLU A 388 -11.10 -6.22 -9.52
C GLU A 388 -11.13 -7.69 -9.04
N TYR A 389 -12.29 -8.32 -9.04
CA TYR A 389 -12.39 -9.73 -8.67
C TYR A 389 -12.75 -10.62 -9.86
N ALA A 390 -12.51 -10.15 -11.09
CA ALA A 390 -12.98 -10.89 -12.26
C ALA A 390 -12.04 -12.00 -12.74
N ASP A 391 -10.82 -12.14 -12.20
CA ASP A 391 -10.02 -13.35 -12.43
C ASP A 391 -10.54 -14.51 -11.57
N LEU A 392 -11.43 -15.32 -12.14
CA LEU A 392 -11.98 -16.50 -11.47
C LEU A 392 -11.01 -17.70 -11.47
N SER A 393 -9.76 -17.51 -11.93
CA SER A 393 -8.71 -18.53 -11.91
C SER A 393 -7.90 -18.55 -10.62
N SER A 394 -8.10 -17.58 -9.72
CA SER A 394 -7.34 -17.46 -8.47
C SER A 394 -8.29 -17.16 -7.30
N PRO A 395 -7.99 -17.64 -6.07
CA PRO A 395 -8.68 -17.20 -4.86
C PRO A 395 -8.58 -15.70 -4.61
N MET A 396 -7.57 -15.04 -5.20
CA MET A 396 -7.39 -13.58 -5.11
C MET A 396 -8.33 -12.78 -6.02
N GLY A 397 -9.12 -13.43 -6.87
CA GLY A 397 -10.27 -12.82 -7.55
C GLY A 397 -11.58 -13.30 -6.91
N SER A 398 -12.67 -13.38 -7.67
CA SER A 398 -13.99 -13.85 -7.22
C SER A 398 -14.18 -15.34 -7.48
N GLY A 399 -13.12 -16.14 -7.32
CA GLY A 399 -13.20 -17.59 -7.47
C GLY A 399 -14.43 -18.13 -6.73
N TYR A 400 -15.28 -18.91 -7.40
CA TYR A 400 -16.61 -19.27 -6.88
C TYR A 400 -16.58 -19.82 -5.45
N ASP A 401 -17.52 -19.41 -4.59
CA ASP A 401 -17.58 -19.73 -3.14
C ASP A 401 -17.39 -21.21 -2.77
N TRP A 402 -17.71 -22.13 -3.68
CA TRP A 402 -17.70 -23.58 -3.44
C TRP A 402 -16.63 -24.34 -4.23
N ASN A 403 -15.93 -23.66 -5.14
CA ASN A 403 -15.00 -24.25 -6.11
C ASN A 403 -13.77 -23.35 -6.25
N ILE A 404 -12.98 -23.29 -5.19
CA ILE A 404 -11.79 -22.45 -5.15
C ILE A 404 -10.71 -23.06 -6.05
N PRO A 405 -10.20 -22.33 -7.06
CA PRO A 405 -9.08 -22.80 -7.87
C PRO A 405 -7.76 -22.68 -7.08
N HIS A 406 -6.68 -23.29 -7.60
CA HIS A 406 -5.33 -22.95 -7.14
C HIS A 406 -5.02 -21.47 -7.36
N PHE A 407 -4.06 -20.93 -6.62
CA PHE A 407 -3.50 -19.60 -6.91
C PHE A 407 -2.88 -19.57 -8.33
N ASN A 408 -2.97 -18.41 -9.00
CA ASN A 408 -2.39 -18.23 -10.32
C ASN A 408 -0.85 -18.31 -10.30
N GLY A 409 -0.24 -18.48 -11.48
CA GLY A 409 1.20 -18.72 -11.59
C GLY A 409 2.07 -17.61 -11.02
N TYR A 410 1.66 -16.35 -11.19
CA TYR A 410 2.37 -15.21 -10.62
C TYR A 410 2.33 -15.23 -9.09
N HIS A 411 1.16 -15.44 -8.47
CA HIS A 411 1.07 -15.53 -7.01
C HIS A 411 1.93 -16.67 -6.46
N LYS A 412 1.92 -17.85 -7.09
CA LYS A 412 2.81 -18.96 -6.70
C LYS A 412 4.30 -18.57 -6.80
N PHE A 413 4.68 -17.82 -7.83
CA PHE A 413 6.05 -17.30 -7.98
C PHE A 413 6.40 -16.26 -6.92
N LEU A 414 5.48 -15.32 -6.65
CA LEU A 414 5.67 -14.25 -5.68
C LEU A 414 5.88 -14.80 -4.26
N ALA A 415 5.14 -15.85 -3.89
CA ALA A 415 5.35 -16.57 -2.62
C ALA A 415 6.58 -17.48 -2.61
N GLY A 416 7.33 -17.58 -3.72
CA GLY A 416 8.52 -18.43 -3.82
C GLY A 416 8.24 -19.92 -3.82
N TRP A 417 7.00 -20.37 -4.12
CA TRP A 417 6.65 -21.79 -4.07
C TRP A 417 7.34 -22.63 -5.14
N PHE A 418 7.84 -21.99 -6.21
CA PHE A 418 8.70 -22.65 -7.20
C PHE A 418 10.19 -22.64 -6.82
N THR A 419 10.62 -21.85 -5.84
CA THR A 419 12.04 -21.66 -5.50
C THR A 419 12.78 -22.95 -5.14
N PRO A 420 12.17 -23.92 -4.41
CA PRO A 420 12.84 -25.19 -4.13
C PRO A 420 13.12 -26.06 -5.37
N PHE A 421 12.48 -25.74 -6.50
CA PHE A 421 12.45 -26.59 -7.69
C PHE A 421 13.15 -25.90 -8.87
N SER A 422 14.45 -26.19 -9.01
CA SER A 422 15.25 -25.63 -10.09
C SER A 422 14.66 -25.97 -11.47
N GLY A 423 14.39 -24.95 -12.27
CA GLY A 423 13.87 -25.11 -13.64
C GLY A 423 12.36 -24.97 -13.78
N SER A 424 11.59 -24.90 -12.68
CA SER A 424 10.13 -24.72 -12.75
C SER A 424 9.71 -23.34 -13.24
N VAL A 425 10.57 -22.33 -13.09
CA VAL A 425 10.39 -20.98 -13.64
C VAL A 425 11.50 -20.71 -14.66
N ARG A 426 11.16 -20.17 -15.83
CA ARG A 426 12.14 -19.79 -16.85
C ARG A 426 11.83 -18.42 -17.44
N GLU A 427 12.87 -17.61 -17.59
CA GLU A 427 12.81 -16.37 -18.36
C GLU A 427 12.94 -16.66 -19.86
N ILE A 428 12.07 -16.07 -20.67
CA ILE A 428 12.06 -16.17 -22.12
C ILE A 428 12.51 -14.84 -22.71
N ARG A 429 13.62 -14.88 -23.45
CA ARG A 429 14.22 -13.71 -24.12
C ARG A 429 14.41 -13.93 -25.62
N LYS A 430 14.04 -15.09 -26.14
CA LYS A 430 14.22 -15.43 -27.55
C LYS A 430 12.93 -16.00 -28.09
N SER A 431 12.71 -15.80 -29.38
CA SER A 431 11.64 -16.47 -30.10
C SER A 431 11.90 -17.97 -30.14
N GLY A 432 10.85 -18.77 -30.05
CA GLY A 432 10.96 -20.21 -30.06
C GLY A 432 9.67 -20.93 -29.74
N GLU A 433 9.75 -22.26 -29.77
CA GLU A 433 8.71 -23.14 -29.25
C GLU A 433 9.08 -23.61 -27.85
N TYR A 434 8.12 -23.57 -26.94
CA TYR A 434 8.28 -23.76 -25.52
C TYR A 434 7.18 -24.69 -24.99
N ARG A 435 7.51 -25.56 -24.04
CA ARG A 435 6.55 -26.46 -23.39
C ARG A 435 6.35 -26.06 -21.93
N LEU A 436 5.11 -25.75 -21.59
CA LEU A 436 4.71 -25.33 -20.25
C LEU A 436 3.84 -26.41 -19.61
N PHE A 437 4.23 -26.88 -18.43
CA PHE A 437 3.49 -27.85 -17.64
C PHE A 437 2.48 -27.17 -16.74
N ALA A 438 1.42 -27.89 -16.36
CA ALA A 438 0.36 -27.33 -15.54
C ALA A 438 0.84 -26.98 -14.13
N ASN A 439 0.38 -25.84 -13.61
CA ASN A 439 0.74 -25.32 -12.29
C ASN A 439 0.23 -26.15 -11.12
N GLU A 440 -0.79 -26.99 -11.34
CA GLU A 440 -1.34 -27.87 -10.32
C GLU A 440 -0.45 -29.11 -10.10
N LEU A 441 0.45 -29.44 -11.04
CA LEU A 441 1.35 -30.58 -10.90
C LEU A 441 2.49 -30.26 -9.94
N HIS A 442 2.88 -31.23 -9.11
CA HIS A 442 4.03 -31.06 -8.23
C HIS A 442 5.33 -30.94 -9.07
N PRO A 443 6.17 -29.92 -8.87
CA PRO A 443 7.36 -29.69 -9.68
C PRO A 443 8.34 -30.85 -9.73
N GLU A 444 8.50 -31.63 -8.65
CA GLU A 444 9.36 -32.83 -8.65
C GLU A 444 8.87 -33.96 -9.58
N ASN A 445 7.58 -33.94 -9.95
CA ASN A 445 6.96 -34.97 -10.78
C ASN A 445 6.88 -34.55 -12.26
N VAL A 446 7.38 -33.37 -12.61
CA VAL A 446 7.42 -32.87 -13.98
C VAL A 446 8.84 -32.45 -14.35
N ASP A 447 9.35 -33.00 -15.45
CA ASP A 447 10.62 -32.56 -16.01
C ASP A 447 10.36 -31.39 -16.98
N GLY A 448 10.13 -30.20 -16.42
CA GLY A 448 9.90 -29.01 -17.24
C GLY A 448 9.48 -27.76 -16.49
N VAL A 449 9.22 -26.72 -17.30
CA VAL A 449 8.86 -25.39 -16.80
C VAL A 449 7.35 -25.33 -16.56
N GLN A 450 6.92 -24.71 -15.46
CA GLN A 450 5.50 -24.48 -15.13
C GLN A 450 5.12 -23.00 -15.20
N LEU A 451 6.10 -22.11 -15.16
CA LEU A 451 5.90 -20.67 -15.32
C LEU A 451 6.95 -20.06 -16.25
N TYR A 452 6.49 -19.39 -17.31
CA TYR A 452 7.37 -18.53 -18.10
C TYR A 452 7.23 -17.08 -17.66
N LYS A 453 8.37 -16.39 -17.56
CA LYS A 453 8.47 -14.94 -17.48
C LYS A 453 8.90 -14.42 -18.83
N VAL A 454 8.10 -13.56 -19.45
CA VAL A 454 8.39 -12.96 -20.76
C VAL A 454 8.58 -11.46 -20.53
N TYR A 455 9.72 -10.93 -20.93
CA TYR A 455 10.00 -9.51 -20.70
C TYR A 455 9.38 -8.67 -21.81
N ASP A 456 8.50 -7.75 -21.43
CA ASP A 456 8.05 -6.68 -22.29
C ASP A 456 9.02 -5.51 -22.14
N SER A 457 9.88 -5.35 -23.15
CA SER A 457 10.86 -4.25 -23.18
C SER A 457 10.22 -2.87 -23.28
N ALA A 458 9.01 -2.78 -23.81
CA ALA A 458 8.39 -1.50 -24.09
C ALA A 458 7.55 -0.98 -22.90
N ARG A 459 7.01 -1.86 -22.07
CA ARG A 459 6.44 -1.51 -20.75
C ARG A 459 7.45 -1.63 -19.59
N HIS A 460 8.65 -2.13 -19.85
CA HIS A 460 9.67 -2.42 -18.84
C HIS A 460 9.13 -3.31 -17.70
N HIS A 461 8.35 -4.35 -18.04
CA HIS A 461 7.82 -5.28 -17.05
C HIS A 461 7.92 -6.73 -17.48
N TRP A 462 7.64 -7.64 -16.54
CA TRP A 462 7.55 -9.06 -16.82
C TRP A 462 6.10 -9.49 -16.94
N GLU A 463 5.80 -10.22 -17.99
CA GLU A 463 4.55 -10.92 -18.20
C GLU A 463 4.71 -12.39 -17.82
N TYR A 464 3.64 -13.01 -17.32
CA TYR A 464 3.68 -14.36 -16.76
C TYR A 464 2.72 -15.27 -17.51
N LEU A 465 3.25 -16.33 -18.11
CA LEU A 465 2.47 -17.39 -18.75
C LEU A 465 2.46 -18.63 -17.87
N SER A 466 1.26 -19.13 -17.58
CA SER A 466 1.09 -20.36 -16.79
C SER A 466 0.02 -21.26 -17.38
N TYR A 467 0.17 -22.58 -17.30
CA TYR A 467 -0.87 -23.51 -17.74
C TYR A 467 -1.69 -23.98 -16.55
N ARG A 468 -3.03 -23.97 -16.67
CA ARG A 468 -3.95 -24.31 -15.59
C ARG A 468 -4.83 -25.50 -15.99
N ARG A 469 -5.03 -26.43 -15.06
CA ARG A 469 -5.95 -27.57 -15.19
C ARG A 469 -6.76 -27.78 -13.93
N ASN A 470 -7.81 -28.60 -14.04
CA ASN A 470 -8.42 -29.19 -12.86
C ASN A 470 -7.50 -30.26 -12.27
N LEU A 471 -7.29 -30.22 -10.96
CA LEU A 471 -6.64 -31.29 -10.21
C LEU A 471 -7.28 -31.42 -8.84
N GLY A 472 -7.69 -32.63 -8.47
CA GLY A 472 -8.32 -32.89 -7.18
C GLY A 472 -9.68 -32.16 -7.02
N PRO A 473 -9.96 -31.62 -5.81
CA PRO A 473 -11.22 -30.94 -5.53
C PRO A 473 -11.26 -29.51 -6.09
N TRP A 474 -10.13 -28.96 -6.54
CA TRP A 474 -10.00 -27.59 -7.03
C TRP A 474 -10.54 -27.51 -8.46
N LYS A 475 -11.63 -26.77 -8.64
CA LYS A 475 -12.28 -26.60 -9.94
C LYS A 475 -11.96 -25.24 -10.51
N LEU A 476 -11.57 -25.24 -11.76
CA LEU A 476 -11.28 -24.08 -12.57
C LEU A 476 -12.41 -23.88 -13.59
N ALA A 477 -12.86 -22.64 -13.75
CA ALA A 477 -13.88 -22.29 -14.74
C ALA A 477 -13.41 -22.66 -16.16
N ASP A 478 -14.35 -23.07 -17.01
CA ASP A 478 -14.10 -23.57 -18.37
C ASP A 478 -13.23 -22.62 -19.22
N GLU A 479 -13.38 -21.32 -19.00
CA GLU A 479 -12.65 -20.29 -19.72
C GLU A 479 -11.13 -20.33 -19.48
N TYR A 480 -10.66 -20.80 -18.31
CA TYR A 480 -9.23 -20.90 -17.99
C TYR A 480 -8.65 -22.30 -18.21
N ARG A 481 -9.46 -23.29 -18.58
CA ARG A 481 -8.99 -24.68 -18.78
C ARG A 481 -8.41 -24.86 -20.17
N ASN A 482 -7.50 -25.84 -20.31
CA ASN A 482 -6.95 -26.28 -21.61
C ASN A 482 -6.18 -25.19 -22.37
N GLY A 483 -5.82 -24.11 -21.68
CA GLY A 483 -5.09 -22.98 -22.23
C GLY A 483 -4.04 -22.47 -21.26
N ALA A 484 -2.91 -21.95 -21.75
CA ALA A 484 -2.14 -21.09 -20.87
C ALA A 484 -2.92 -19.81 -20.58
N THR A 485 -2.79 -19.33 -19.36
CA THR A 485 -3.25 -18.03 -18.92
C THR A 485 -2.10 -17.05 -18.98
N PHE A 486 -2.42 -15.83 -19.38
CA PHE A 486 -1.53 -14.69 -19.46
C PHE A 486 -1.87 -13.71 -18.34
N HIS A 487 -0.89 -13.43 -17.48
CA HIS A 487 -1.03 -12.56 -16.33
C HIS A 487 0.06 -11.49 -16.31
N VAL A 488 -0.32 -10.24 -16.04
CA VAL A 488 0.59 -9.10 -15.87
C VAL A 488 0.56 -8.67 -14.40
N PRO A 489 1.71 -8.50 -13.72
CA PRO A 489 1.73 -8.02 -12.35
C PRO A 489 1.48 -6.52 -12.30
N THR A 490 0.91 -6.06 -11.19
CA THR A 490 0.74 -4.64 -10.91
C THR A 490 1.50 -4.24 -9.65
N GLU A 491 1.55 -2.95 -9.34
CA GLU A 491 2.45 -2.40 -8.31
C GLU A 491 2.10 -2.83 -6.88
N SER A 492 0.90 -3.39 -6.67
CA SER A 492 0.35 -3.80 -5.36
C SER A 492 0.33 -5.32 -5.15
N PHE A 493 1.27 -6.05 -5.75
CA PHE A 493 1.33 -7.53 -5.71
C PHE A 493 0.10 -8.22 -6.32
N ALA A 494 -0.76 -7.43 -6.98
CA ALA A 494 -1.93 -7.89 -7.71
C ALA A 494 -1.53 -8.35 -9.11
N THR A 495 -2.47 -9.01 -9.77
CA THR A 495 -2.29 -9.52 -11.14
C THR A 495 -3.47 -9.12 -12.00
N GLN A 496 -3.23 -8.81 -13.26
CA GLN A 496 -4.23 -8.67 -14.29
C GLN A 496 -4.23 -9.93 -15.15
N TYR A 497 -5.34 -10.66 -15.15
CA TYR A 497 -5.62 -11.70 -16.13
C TYR A 497 -6.02 -11.05 -17.45
N MET A 498 -5.32 -11.44 -18.50
CA MET A 498 -5.46 -10.81 -19.82
C MET A 498 -6.14 -11.74 -20.80
N HIS A 499 -5.73 -13.02 -20.82
CA HIS A 499 -6.19 -13.98 -21.82
C HIS A 499 -5.95 -15.44 -21.43
N THR A 500 -6.78 -16.34 -21.95
CA THR A 500 -6.52 -17.79 -21.95
C THR A 500 -6.51 -18.29 -23.38
N PHE A 501 -5.40 -18.87 -23.81
CA PHE A 501 -5.23 -19.33 -25.18
C PHE A 501 -5.94 -20.66 -25.46
N ARG A 502 -6.42 -20.82 -26.68
CA ARG A 502 -6.86 -22.10 -27.25
C ARG A 502 -5.87 -22.62 -28.28
N ASP A 503 -5.91 -23.92 -28.57
CA ASP A 503 -5.06 -24.50 -29.61
C ASP A 503 -5.27 -23.81 -30.96
N GLY A 504 -4.16 -23.35 -31.55
CA GLY A 504 -4.14 -22.57 -32.78
C GLY A 504 -4.37 -21.07 -32.60
N GLU A 505 -4.84 -20.63 -31.44
CA GLU A 505 -5.07 -19.22 -31.13
C GLU A 505 -3.76 -18.46 -30.95
N SER A 506 -3.72 -17.24 -31.46
CA SER A 506 -2.61 -16.30 -31.26
C SER A 506 -3.13 -15.02 -30.61
N HIS A 507 -2.33 -14.47 -29.70
CA HIS A 507 -2.53 -13.15 -29.12
C HIS A 507 -1.30 -12.32 -29.44
N ASP A 508 -1.53 -11.16 -30.05
CA ASP A 508 -0.50 -10.14 -30.19
C ASP A 508 -0.67 -9.19 -29.00
N ASP A 509 0.39 -9.03 -28.21
CA ASP A 509 0.49 -7.90 -27.30
C ASP A 509 0.75 -6.63 -28.13
N SER A 510 -0.34 -6.18 -28.77
CA SER A 510 -0.34 -5.22 -29.87
C SER A 510 -0.11 -3.78 -29.43
N LEU A 511 -0.10 -3.52 -28.12
CA LEU A 511 -0.07 -2.16 -27.61
C LEU A 511 1.37 -1.61 -27.50
N VAL A 512 2.39 -2.45 -27.27
CA VAL A 512 3.76 -1.91 -27.16
C VAL A 512 4.89 -2.88 -27.57
N SER A 513 4.90 -4.13 -27.09
CA SER A 513 6.05 -5.04 -27.27
C SER A 513 6.12 -5.71 -28.65
N LYS A 514 4.96 -5.87 -29.33
CA LYS A 514 4.79 -6.72 -30.53
C LYS A 514 5.20 -8.17 -30.30
N THR A 515 5.33 -8.61 -29.05
CA THR A 515 5.50 -10.02 -28.72
C THR A 515 4.22 -10.76 -29.09
N THR A 516 4.36 -11.87 -29.80
CA THR A 516 3.23 -12.70 -30.19
C THR A 516 3.29 -14.04 -29.50
N PHE A 517 2.14 -14.46 -28.98
CA PHE A 517 1.97 -15.70 -28.25
C PHE A 517 1.00 -16.58 -29.01
N LYS A 518 1.36 -17.84 -29.25
CA LYS A 518 0.48 -18.79 -29.90
C LYS A 518 0.51 -20.13 -29.18
N GLN A 519 -0.64 -20.59 -28.70
CA GLN A 519 -0.76 -21.98 -28.25
C GLN A 519 -0.84 -22.88 -29.48
N VAL A 520 0.14 -23.76 -29.66
CA VAL A 520 0.21 -24.69 -30.78
C VAL A 520 -0.67 -25.91 -30.51
N SER A 521 -0.57 -26.47 -29.31
CA SER A 521 -1.31 -27.66 -28.89
C SER A 521 -1.33 -27.78 -27.37
N HIS A 522 -2.22 -28.64 -26.85
CA HIS A 522 -2.19 -29.05 -25.45
C HIS A 522 -2.36 -30.55 -25.28
N THR A 523 -2.00 -30.98 -24.07
CA THR A 523 -2.23 -32.30 -23.48
C THR A 523 -2.91 -32.07 -22.13
N GLU A 524 -3.23 -33.13 -21.39
CA GLU A 524 -3.75 -32.99 -20.03
C GLU A 524 -2.77 -32.30 -19.06
N ASN A 525 -1.46 -32.39 -19.31
CA ASN A 525 -0.42 -31.98 -18.37
C ASN A 525 0.44 -30.81 -18.85
N SER A 526 0.37 -30.48 -20.13
CA SER A 526 1.22 -29.46 -20.73
C SER A 526 0.58 -28.82 -21.95
N VAL A 527 1.04 -27.62 -22.26
CA VAL A 527 0.77 -26.88 -23.49
C VAL A 527 2.08 -26.61 -24.21
N VAL A 528 2.01 -26.51 -25.54
CA VAL A 528 3.12 -26.08 -26.39
C VAL A 528 2.80 -24.69 -26.92
N PHE A 529 3.71 -23.76 -26.70
CA PHE A 529 3.60 -22.36 -27.08
C PHE A 529 4.69 -21.97 -28.06
N GLN A 530 4.31 -21.23 -29.09
CA GLN A 530 5.23 -20.46 -29.89
C GLN A 530 5.22 -19.03 -29.38
N ILE A 531 6.41 -18.54 -29.00
CA ILE A 531 6.61 -17.15 -28.59
C ILE A 531 7.47 -16.50 -29.66
N SER A 532 7.01 -15.39 -30.22
CA SER A 532 7.78 -14.57 -31.15
C SER A 532 8.04 -13.21 -30.53
N ILE A 533 9.26 -13.02 -30.06
CA ILE A 533 9.77 -11.73 -29.61
C ILE A 533 10.38 -11.04 -30.83
N PRO A 534 9.95 -9.81 -31.19
CA PRO A 534 10.57 -9.09 -32.29
C PRO A 534 12.09 -9.02 -32.08
N ASN A 535 12.85 -9.23 -33.13
CA ASN A 535 14.31 -9.09 -33.11
C ASN A 535 14.68 -7.61 -32.93
N ASN A 536 14.56 -7.10 -31.72
CA ASN A 536 15.17 -5.86 -31.32
C ASN A 536 15.88 -6.08 -29.98
N PRO A 537 16.82 -7.04 -29.90
CA PRO A 537 17.62 -7.18 -28.69
C PRO A 537 18.35 -5.86 -28.48
N ASP A 538 18.22 -5.28 -27.31
CA ASP A 538 19.07 -4.18 -26.94
C ASP A 538 20.53 -4.63 -27.03
N THR A 539 21.34 -3.81 -27.68
CA THR A 539 22.79 -4.07 -27.85
C THR A 539 23.61 -2.97 -27.19
N GLU A 540 22.96 -1.92 -26.71
CA GLU A 540 23.62 -0.87 -25.95
C GLU A 540 23.83 -1.39 -24.53
N ALA A 541 25.03 -1.18 -24.00
CA ALA A 541 25.31 -1.53 -22.61
C ALA A 541 24.84 -0.41 -21.68
N PRO A 542 24.43 -0.73 -20.45
CA PRO A 542 24.00 0.27 -19.51
C PRO A 542 25.11 1.27 -19.20
N THR A 543 24.74 2.49 -18.87
CA THR A 543 25.64 3.44 -18.21
C THR A 543 25.76 3.10 -16.73
N VAL A 544 26.92 3.36 -16.13
CA VAL A 544 27.17 3.18 -14.69
C VAL A 544 28.07 4.29 -14.18
N SER A 545 27.76 4.82 -12.99
CA SER A 545 28.50 5.90 -12.33
C SER A 545 28.43 5.77 -10.80
N PHE A 546 29.46 6.22 -10.09
CA PHE A 546 29.40 6.38 -8.63
C PHE A 546 28.90 7.80 -8.31
N LEU A 547 27.92 7.92 -7.41
CA LEU A 547 27.32 9.21 -7.03
C LEU A 547 28.06 9.91 -5.89
N ASN A 548 28.68 9.14 -5.00
CA ASN A 548 29.30 9.65 -3.78
C ASN A 548 30.84 9.60 -3.78
N PHE A 549 31.46 9.24 -4.92
CA PHE A 549 32.91 9.20 -5.09
C PHE A 549 33.35 9.90 -6.37
N SER A 550 34.44 10.67 -6.30
CA SER A 550 35.10 11.18 -7.51
C SER A 550 36.00 10.09 -8.11
N LEU A 551 35.93 9.92 -9.42
CA LEU A 551 36.46 8.76 -10.11
C LEU A 551 37.95 8.83 -10.47
N TRP A 552 38.59 10.02 -10.43
CA TRP A 552 39.77 10.19 -11.28
C TRP A 552 41.07 10.71 -10.66
N ASP A 553 41.11 11.31 -9.46
CA ASP A 553 42.39 11.90 -9.01
C ASP A 553 42.89 11.50 -7.62
N GLN A 554 42.03 11.06 -6.70
CA GLN A 554 42.46 10.68 -5.34
C GLN A 554 41.68 9.46 -4.86
N PRO A 555 42.35 8.48 -4.21
CA PRO A 555 41.63 7.36 -3.61
C PRO A 555 40.73 7.86 -2.48
N PHE A 556 39.56 7.24 -2.33
CA PHE A 556 38.69 7.53 -1.21
C PHE A 556 39.32 6.97 0.08
N GLU A 557 39.60 7.84 1.04
CA GLU A 557 40.25 7.41 2.28
C GLU A 557 39.24 6.93 3.33
N PHE A 558 39.49 5.76 3.93
CA PHE A 558 38.60 5.16 4.95
C PHE A 558 39.39 4.63 6.16
N THR A 559 38.68 4.39 7.27
CA THR A 559 39.25 3.72 8.45
C THR A 559 38.76 2.28 8.54
N ALA A 560 39.59 1.37 9.04
CA ALA A 560 39.20 -0.03 9.25
C ALA A 560 37.93 -0.17 10.10
N GLY A 561 36.97 -0.98 9.65
CA GLY A 561 35.71 -1.23 10.36
C GLY A 561 34.67 -0.12 10.21
N GLU A 562 34.91 0.86 9.34
CA GLU A 562 33.91 1.82 8.91
C GLU A 562 32.89 1.14 7.97
N MET A 563 31.61 1.49 8.12
CA MET A 563 30.53 1.08 7.21
C MET A 563 30.39 2.14 6.13
N LEU A 564 30.87 1.84 4.92
CA LEU A 564 30.98 2.80 3.84
C LEU A 564 29.79 2.70 2.88
N PRO A 565 28.88 3.69 2.85
CA PRO A 565 27.82 3.70 1.85
C PRO A 565 28.42 3.89 0.45
N ILE A 566 27.95 3.09 -0.50
CA ILE A 566 28.28 3.15 -1.93
C ILE A 566 26.97 3.45 -2.66
N GLU A 567 26.94 4.57 -3.37
CA GLU A 567 25.81 4.97 -4.18
C GLU A 567 26.21 4.91 -5.65
N ILE A 568 25.46 4.13 -6.43
CA ILE A 568 25.69 3.91 -7.86
C ILE A 568 24.46 4.38 -8.62
N GLN A 569 24.67 5.06 -9.74
CA GLN A 569 23.63 5.31 -10.71
C GLN A 569 23.92 4.48 -11.96
N ALA A 570 22.97 3.65 -12.35
CA ALA A 570 23.00 2.88 -13.59
C ALA A 570 21.73 3.11 -14.39
N ARG A 571 21.88 3.44 -15.68
CA ARG A 571 20.76 3.70 -16.60
C ARG A 571 20.95 2.93 -17.87
N ASP A 572 19.85 2.54 -18.47
CA ASP A 572 19.79 1.80 -19.72
C ASP A 572 18.62 2.32 -20.55
N ASN A 573 18.63 2.09 -21.87
CA ASN A 573 17.46 2.35 -22.71
C ASN A 573 16.35 1.32 -22.50
N ASP A 574 16.68 0.12 -22.02
CA ASP A 574 15.72 -0.85 -21.51
C ASP A 574 15.64 -0.80 -19.97
N LEU A 575 16.13 -1.84 -19.28
CA LEU A 575 16.19 -1.91 -17.83
C LEU A 575 17.55 -2.45 -17.43
N VAL A 576 18.10 -1.87 -16.35
CA VAL A 576 19.23 -2.48 -15.66
C VAL A 576 18.74 -3.71 -14.91
N GLN A 577 19.13 -4.90 -15.38
CA GLN A 577 18.81 -6.19 -14.76
C GLN A 577 19.42 -6.33 -13.36
N LYS A 578 20.66 -5.86 -13.20
CA LYS A 578 21.40 -5.96 -11.93
C LYS A 578 22.63 -5.08 -11.92
N VAL A 579 23.07 -4.72 -10.73
CA VAL A 579 24.39 -4.16 -10.46
C VAL A 579 25.19 -5.14 -9.59
N VAL A 580 26.34 -5.60 -10.10
CA VAL A 580 27.28 -6.46 -9.38
C VAL A 580 28.39 -5.59 -8.80
N ILE A 581 28.63 -5.73 -7.49
CA ILE A 581 29.74 -5.04 -6.80
C ILE A 581 30.84 -6.04 -6.54
N LYS A 582 32.04 -5.71 -7.00
CA LYS A 582 33.26 -6.46 -6.71
C LYS A 582 34.23 -5.63 -5.89
N VAL A 583 34.99 -6.31 -5.04
CA VAL A 583 36.10 -5.75 -4.27
C VAL A 583 37.33 -6.59 -4.56
N ASN A 584 38.38 -5.95 -5.09
CA ASN A 584 39.62 -6.61 -5.50
C ASN A 584 39.37 -7.84 -6.39
N GLY A 585 38.40 -7.72 -7.32
CA GLY A 585 38.01 -8.77 -8.26
C GLY A 585 36.99 -9.79 -7.73
N ASN A 586 36.72 -9.82 -6.42
CA ASN A 586 35.76 -10.76 -5.82
C ASN A 586 34.36 -10.15 -5.74
N VAL A 587 33.32 -10.89 -6.15
CA VAL A 587 31.93 -10.44 -6.00
C VAL A 587 31.57 -10.38 -4.52
N VAL A 588 31.19 -9.20 -4.05
CA VAL A 588 30.74 -8.98 -2.66
C VAL A 588 29.22 -8.96 -2.59
N THR A 589 28.55 -8.37 -3.58
CA THR A 589 27.09 -8.39 -3.67
C THR A 589 26.61 -8.27 -5.11
N GLN A 590 25.36 -8.68 -5.32
CA GLN A 590 24.61 -8.41 -6.54
C GLN A 590 23.27 -7.80 -6.12
N ILE A 591 22.97 -6.62 -6.65
CA ILE A 591 21.72 -5.90 -6.43
C ILE A 591 20.86 -6.13 -7.69
N PRO A 592 19.70 -6.80 -7.60
CA PRO A 592 18.81 -6.98 -8.75
C PRO A 592 18.21 -5.64 -9.21
N THR A 593 17.53 -5.63 -10.36
CA THR A 593 16.82 -4.46 -10.91
C THR A 593 16.11 -3.67 -9.83
N ALA A 594 16.38 -2.36 -9.80
CA ALA A 594 15.61 -1.40 -9.03
C ALA A 594 14.65 -0.64 -9.96
N LYS A 595 13.49 -0.22 -9.44
CA LYS A 595 12.61 0.74 -10.16
C LYS A 595 13.27 2.11 -10.36
N SER A 596 14.33 2.40 -9.61
CA SER A 596 15.14 3.60 -9.77
C SER A 596 16.46 3.28 -10.47
N ASP A 597 17.03 4.29 -11.13
CA ASP A 597 18.39 4.23 -11.66
C ASP A 597 19.47 4.28 -10.56
N LYS A 598 19.09 4.39 -9.28
CA LYS A 598 19.98 4.45 -8.13
C LYS A 598 20.06 3.11 -7.40
N TYR A 599 21.27 2.73 -7.03
CA TYR A 599 21.62 1.51 -6.33
C TYR A 599 22.47 1.85 -5.11
N GLU A 600 22.10 1.29 -3.94
CA GLU A 600 22.79 1.56 -2.68
C GLU A 600 23.30 0.26 -2.05
N PHE A 601 24.53 0.31 -1.56
CA PHE A 601 25.18 -0.81 -0.85
C PHE A 601 26.05 -0.27 0.27
N VAL A 602 26.15 -0.98 1.39
CA VAL A 602 27.04 -0.60 2.50
C VAL A 602 28.18 -1.61 2.57
N LEU A 603 29.39 -1.14 2.32
CA LEU A 603 30.61 -1.94 2.37
C LEU A 603 31.19 -1.95 3.79
N ASP A 604 31.32 -3.13 4.38
CA ASP A 604 32.10 -3.33 5.61
C ASP A 604 33.59 -3.31 5.28
N THR A 605 34.26 -2.21 5.65
CA THR A 605 35.68 -2.01 5.36
C THR A 605 36.62 -2.82 6.25
N SER A 606 36.13 -3.50 7.30
CA SER A 606 36.96 -4.42 8.10
C SER A 606 37.48 -5.60 7.28
N LEU A 607 36.79 -5.93 6.20
CA LEU A 607 37.14 -7.01 5.27
C LEU A 607 38.18 -6.57 4.23
N LEU A 608 38.52 -5.27 4.17
CA LEU A 608 39.49 -4.75 3.22
C LEU A 608 40.93 -4.88 3.77
N PRO A 609 41.88 -5.32 2.93
CA PRO A 609 43.28 -5.38 3.32
C PRO A 609 43.84 -3.96 3.61
N ALA A 610 44.94 -3.90 4.35
CA ALA A 610 45.72 -2.67 4.44
C ALA A 610 46.23 -2.24 3.06
N GLY A 611 46.26 -0.94 2.79
CA GLY A 611 46.64 -0.38 1.49
C GLY A 611 45.45 0.01 0.60
N GLU A 612 45.67 -0.09 -0.71
CA GLU A 612 44.70 0.28 -1.74
C GLU A 612 43.79 -0.91 -2.07
N SER A 613 42.49 -0.66 -2.16
CA SER A 613 41.48 -1.60 -2.65
C SER A 613 40.73 -1.00 -3.83
N VAL A 614 40.31 -1.86 -4.76
CA VAL A 614 39.51 -1.46 -5.92
C VAL A 614 38.10 -1.97 -5.73
N VAL A 615 37.13 -1.06 -5.80
CA VAL A 615 35.71 -1.41 -5.88
C VAL A 615 35.26 -1.22 -7.32
N GLU A 616 34.72 -2.27 -7.91
CA GLU A 616 34.15 -2.27 -9.26
C GLU A 616 32.63 -2.43 -9.18
N ALA A 617 31.89 -1.55 -9.83
CA ALA A 617 30.46 -1.69 -10.07
C ALA A 617 30.24 -2.09 -11.53
N ILE A 618 29.46 -3.15 -11.76
CA ILE A 618 29.12 -3.65 -13.09
C ILE A 618 27.60 -3.65 -13.24
N ALA A 619 27.08 -2.80 -14.12
CA ALA A 619 25.67 -2.83 -14.50
C ALA A 619 25.48 -3.82 -15.65
N TYR A 620 24.43 -4.62 -15.58
CA TYR A 620 23.95 -5.51 -16.64
C TYR A 620 22.53 -5.09 -17.01
N ASP A 621 22.20 -5.10 -18.30
CA ASP A 621 20.83 -4.90 -18.78
C ASP A 621 20.05 -6.21 -18.94
N MET A 622 18.84 -6.12 -19.47
CA MET A 622 17.93 -7.24 -19.74
C MET A 622 18.35 -8.14 -20.91
N TRP A 623 19.44 -7.83 -21.60
CA TRP A 623 20.01 -8.59 -22.71
C TRP A 623 21.43 -9.08 -22.42
N ASP A 624 21.86 -8.96 -21.16
CA ASP A 624 23.19 -9.30 -20.65
C ASP A 624 24.33 -8.44 -21.25
N ASN A 625 24.04 -7.30 -21.90
CA ASN A 625 25.10 -6.33 -22.14
C ASN A 625 25.49 -5.68 -20.81
N SER A 626 26.75 -5.24 -20.70
CA SER A 626 27.27 -4.77 -19.42
C SER A 626 28.32 -3.68 -19.56
N LYS A 627 28.39 -2.87 -18.52
CA LYS A 627 29.39 -1.83 -18.36
C LYS A 627 29.93 -1.85 -16.94
N SER A 628 31.24 -1.74 -16.79
CA SER A 628 31.88 -1.62 -15.49
C SER A 628 32.54 -0.27 -15.28
N LEU A 629 32.64 0.10 -14.01
CA LEU A 629 33.34 1.28 -13.52
C LEU A 629 34.02 0.96 -12.19
N SER A 630 35.25 1.43 -12.01
CA SER A 630 36.05 1.16 -10.82
C SER A 630 36.39 2.44 -10.06
N ALA A 631 36.45 2.35 -8.74
CA ALA A 631 36.93 3.39 -7.83
C ALA A 631 37.98 2.81 -6.87
N ARG A 632 38.93 3.65 -6.46
CA ARG A 632 40.08 3.25 -5.63
C ARG A 632 39.87 3.77 -4.20
N PHE A 633 40.11 2.91 -3.22
CA PHE A 633 39.90 3.16 -1.80
C PHE A 633 41.22 2.95 -1.07
N LEU A 634 41.64 3.89 -0.22
CA LEU A 634 42.89 3.82 0.53
C LEU A 634 42.61 3.80 2.03
N ARG A 635 43.15 2.80 2.74
CA ARG A 635 42.99 2.70 4.18
C ARG A 635 43.95 3.64 4.91
N LYS A 636 43.44 4.57 5.73
CA LYS A 636 44.21 5.65 6.40
C LYS A 636 45.28 5.15 7.38
N ASP A 637 45.05 4.01 8.01
CA ASP A 637 45.99 3.40 8.96
C ASP A 637 47.10 2.60 8.27
N THR A 638 47.14 2.59 6.93
CA THR A 638 48.27 2.05 6.19
C THR A 638 49.48 2.93 6.46
N PRO A 639 50.57 2.42 7.07
CA PRO A 639 51.77 3.21 7.28
C PRO A 639 52.23 3.74 5.93
N GLN A 640 52.16 5.05 5.70
CA GLN A 640 52.84 5.65 4.56
C GLN A 640 54.32 5.29 4.74
N ARG A 641 54.82 4.36 3.91
CA ARG A 641 56.27 4.23 3.74
C ARG A 641 56.72 5.58 3.24
N SER A 642 57.28 6.39 4.13
CA SER A 642 57.97 7.60 3.78
C SER A 642 59.10 7.19 2.85
N TRP A 643 58.90 7.36 1.55
CA TRP A 643 59.98 7.40 0.57
C TRP A 643 60.76 8.71 0.80
N HIS A 644 61.34 8.87 1.98
CA HIS A 644 62.40 9.84 2.17
C HIS A 644 63.67 9.22 1.59
N ASN A 645 64.00 9.70 0.39
CA ASN A 645 65.35 9.85 -0.14
C ASN A 645 66.41 9.02 0.59
N ALA A 646 66.62 7.77 0.15
CA ALA A 646 67.96 7.21 0.20
C ALA A 646 68.79 7.95 -0.86
N GLU A 647 69.20 9.18 -0.53
CA GLU A 647 70.38 9.78 -1.15
C GLU A 647 71.52 8.80 -0.88
N ASN A 648 71.95 8.17 -1.96
CA ASN A 648 73.11 7.32 -2.02
C ASN A 648 74.34 8.21 -1.80
N PRO A 649 75.10 8.13 -0.69
CA PRO A 649 76.37 8.80 -0.61
C PRO A 649 77.38 7.89 -1.31
N LEU A 650 77.73 8.27 -2.54
CA LEU A 650 79.07 8.00 -3.06
C LEU A 650 80.07 8.70 -2.12
N ASP A 651 80.88 7.94 -1.38
CA ASP A 651 82.34 8.01 -1.47
C ASP A 651 83.09 7.10 -0.46
N VAL A 652 84.13 6.44 -1.01
CA VAL A 652 85.29 5.69 -0.44
C VAL A 652 85.06 4.31 0.18
#